data_AF-A0A846C4M8-F1
#
_entry.id   AF-A0A846C4M8-F1
#
_cell.length_a   1.000
_cell.length_b   1.000
_cell.length_c   1.000
_cell.angle_alpha   90.00
_cell.angle_beta   90.00
_cell.angle_gamma   90.00
#
_symmetry.space_group_name_H-M   'P 1'
#
loop_
_entity.id
_entity.type
_entity.pdbx_description
1 polymer ?
#
loop_
_entity_poly.entity_id
_entity_poly.type
_entity_poly.pdbx_seq_one_letter_code
_entity_poly.pdbx_strand_id
1 'polypeptide(L)'
;MTNGNIEEHFKIFPPIGIARVGNSEQFYLAPEEPGGLPIPLKLDSNAVKLPVEEVEKFQENHFRESNGDGENQINGKMCRQGVRFRIYYYKDATDTKPQEVIPDASINTGNGKKTVNKITWKVRVANKKASWYEFRAKDGEDGYSPNHPLRNSHITDDSHRKEQLILDSGEKTIDTSDLSYSESLTVENQPNLHPTSDDFTVNKDKIETLGEIYLDKKGRLVFVGGYGRSGSINENPQITNYANNDGWFDDTSDGTVSAEICFDGGSKEEIPLYPAWVLVAPPSYVPQIRNLVTLYDVMFDVAVRHMGHCTDIYENAFWKHGYEPNFEQEIKPILERASLSSWVTAMPPKPHTFDEAKLSNPESKYNGLRQYFFTQIRPPNQKNDLKSKTTGYPMMPYLAGDDCAGSGQKSSKYLTVTDTQYFLLRQWANGKFETKKDGGTSIQPEELTIASLENGVGGAFVPGIEMTWICRNPKIYSEPFRIKHKENVENLSLDMNLDEGLEPGDITKFMAIPWQGDFNLCSIQPIDRIVWWWPAQRPLFVYKDPRPTLVPANSNIPSEVIKKQQVAWIGSSYDQKADDYLAFPDDIEMVDKWYKLGFVFDIGPQCFEPETGEHIPCPPDSGNYEKIENYYAEVQRWTDLPYG
;
A
#
# COMPACT_ATOMS: atom_id res chain seq x y z
N MET A 1 -31.13 -4.52 6.29
CA MET A 1 -32.09 -5.64 6.23
C MET A 1 -32.05 -6.27 4.85
N THR A 2 -31.31 -7.38 4.74
CA THR A 2 -31.60 -8.54 3.89
C THR A 2 -30.94 -9.71 4.60
N ASN A 3 -31.60 -10.22 5.65
CA ASN A 3 -31.34 -11.56 6.17
C ASN A 3 -31.90 -12.58 5.16
N GLY A 4 -31.38 -12.55 3.92
CA GLY A 4 -31.50 -13.68 3.02
C GLY A 4 -30.38 -14.63 3.40
N ASN A 5 -30.70 -15.90 3.66
CA ASN A 5 -29.69 -16.95 3.69
C ASN A 5 -28.92 -16.84 2.37
N ILE A 6 -27.70 -16.31 2.40
CA ILE A 6 -26.85 -16.32 1.21
C ILE A 6 -26.53 -17.79 0.98
N GLU A 7 -26.99 -18.29 -0.16
CA GLU A 7 -26.67 -19.62 -0.68
C GLU A 7 -25.15 -19.74 -0.87
N GLU A 8 -24.70 -20.94 -1.23
CA GLU A 8 -23.30 -21.21 -1.54
C GLU A 8 -22.74 -20.16 -2.52
N HIS A 9 -21.49 -19.74 -2.34
CA HIS A 9 -20.88 -18.69 -3.16
C HIS A 9 -19.35 -18.78 -3.20
N PHE A 10 -18.76 -18.13 -4.20
CA PHE A 10 -17.32 -17.95 -4.35
C PHE A 10 -16.92 -16.50 -4.08
N LYS A 11 -15.72 -16.29 -3.51
CA LYS A 11 -15.16 -14.95 -3.31
C LYS A 11 -13.69 -14.92 -3.71
N ILE A 12 -13.27 -13.87 -4.41
CA ILE A 12 -11.86 -13.59 -4.66
C ILE A 12 -11.26 -12.82 -3.49
N PHE A 13 -10.07 -13.25 -3.06
CA PHE A 13 -9.28 -12.61 -2.00
C PHE A 13 -7.83 -12.35 -2.44
N PRO A 14 -7.21 -11.22 -2.02
CA PRO A 14 -7.85 -10.14 -1.26
C PRO A 14 -8.94 -9.44 -2.11
N PRO A 15 -10.00 -8.88 -1.50
CA PRO A 15 -11.06 -8.18 -2.24
C PRO A 15 -10.53 -6.90 -2.91
N ILE A 16 -9.44 -6.33 -2.39
CA ILE A 16 -8.66 -5.26 -3.01
C ILE A 16 -7.18 -5.66 -2.90
N GLY A 17 -6.53 -5.92 -4.03
CA GLY A 17 -5.09 -6.16 -4.10
C GLY A 17 -4.29 -4.89 -4.38
N ILE A 18 -3.09 -4.76 -3.80
CA ILE A 18 -2.19 -3.62 -4.05
C ILE A 18 -0.90 -4.11 -4.70
N ALA A 19 -0.78 -3.85 -6.00
CA ALA A 19 0.45 -3.97 -6.77
C ALA A 19 1.20 -2.63 -6.76
N ARG A 20 2.51 -2.67 -7.01
CA ARG A 20 3.36 -1.46 -7.04
C ARG A 20 4.29 -1.46 -8.24
N VAL A 21 4.46 -0.27 -8.82
CA VAL A 21 5.32 -0.06 -9.98
C VAL A 21 6.80 -0.29 -9.66
N GLY A 22 7.57 -0.60 -10.70
CA GLY A 22 8.98 -0.99 -10.67
C GLY A 22 9.52 -1.01 -12.09
N ASN A 23 10.73 -0.52 -12.35
CA ASN A 23 11.25 -0.42 -13.72
C ASN A 23 11.97 -1.69 -14.22
N SER A 24 11.86 -2.79 -13.47
CA SER A 24 12.41 -4.12 -13.79
C SER A 24 11.36 -5.05 -14.40
N GLU A 25 11.83 -5.98 -15.24
CA GLU A 25 11.04 -7.13 -15.68
C GLU A 25 10.77 -8.12 -14.53
N GLN A 26 11.67 -8.18 -13.55
CA GLN A 26 11.54 -9.00 -12.34
C GLN A 26 10.54 -8.38 -11.36
N PHE A 27 9.94 -9.24 -10.54
CA PHE A 27 9.01 -8.85 -9.49
C PHE A 27 9.08 -9.80 -8.30
N TYR A 28 8.55 -9.34 -7.18
CA TYR A 28 8.25 -10.14 -5.99
C TYR A 28 6.75 -10.08 -5.71
N LEU A 29 6.20 -10.99 -4.90
CA LEU A 29 4.82 -10.88 -4.46
C LEU A 29 4.70 -10.02 -3.20
N ALA A 30 3.59 -9.30 -3.11
CA ALA A 30 3.18 -8.56 -1.94
C ALA A 30 3.15 -9.48 -0.70
N PRO A 31 3.45 -8.94 0.49
CA PRO A 31 3.30 -9.68 1.73
C PRO A 31 1.85 -10.16 1.93
N GLU A 32 1.70 -11.38 2.43
CA GLU A 32 0.40 -11.95 2.79
C GLU A 32 0.14 -11.93 4.30
N GLU A 33 0.99 -11.20 5.02
CA GLU A 33 0.85 -10.87 6.43
C GLU A 33 1.04 -9.36 6.61
N PRO A 34 0.33 -8.72 7.56
CA PRO A 34 0.45 -7.29 7.80
C PRO A 34 1.88 -6.88 8.23
N GLY A 35 2.48 -5.91 7.52
CA GLY A 35 3.88 -5.52 7.76
C GLY A 35 4.91 -6.62 7.49
N GLY A 36 4.55 -7.64 6.70
CA GLY A 36 5.45 -8.69 6.28
C GLY A 36 6.49 -8.22 5.25
N LEU A 37 7.53 -9.03 5.06
CA LEU A 37 8.46 -8.86 3.94
C LEU A 37 7.83 -9.31 2.62
N PRO A 38 8.31 -8.78 1.48
CA PRO A 38 7.96 -9.34 0.19
C PRO A 38 8.24 -10.84 0.09
N ILE A 39 7.45 -11.54 -0.73
CA ILE A 39 7.67 -12.95 -1.03
C ILE A 39 8.48 -13.05 -2.32
N PRO A 40 9.76 -13.49 -2.25
CA PRO A 40 10.64 -13.55 -3.40
C PRO A 40 10.29 -14.72 -4.32
N LEU A 41 10.69 -14.59 -5.60
CA LEU A 41 10.36 -15.54 -6.65
C LEU A 41 11.60 -16.19 -7.25
N LYS A 42 11.40 -17.39 -7.78
CA LYS A 42 12.40 -18.12 -8.55
C LYS A 42 12.54 -17.49 -9.93
N LEU A 43 13.78 -17.32 -10.38
CA LEU A 43 14.12 -16.76 -11.69
C LEU A 43 14.71 -17.83 -12.61
N ASP A 44 14.38 -17.76 -13.89
CA ASP A 44 15.01 -18.49 -14.99
C ASP A 44 15.68 -17.45 -15.93
N SER A 45 17.01 -17.47 -16.02
CA SER A 45 17.78 -16.53 -16.87
C SER A 45 17.41 -15.05 -16.66
N ASN A 46 17.28 -14.61 -15.40
CA ASN A 46 16.90 -13.24 -14.98
C ASN A 46 15.45 -12.82 -15.27
N ALA A 47 14.58 -13.72 -15.71
CA ALA A 47 13.13 -13.52 -15.76
C ALA A 47 12.43 -14.37 -14.70
N VAL A 48 11.21 -14.01 -14.29
CA VAL A 48 10.43 -14.84 -13.37
C VAL A 48 10.13 -16.19 -14.02
N LYS A 49 10.42 -17.28 -13.31
CA LYS A 49 10.09 -18.63 -13.74
C LYS A 49 8.56 -18.81 -13.79
N LEU A 50 8.07 -19.43 -14.86
CA LEU A 50 6.65 -19.76 -15.04
C LEU A 50 6.38 -21.27 -14.96
N PRO A 51 5.33 -21.72 -14.25
CA PRO A 51 4.45 -20.92 -13.39
C PRO A 51 5.21 -20.25 -12.25
N VAL A 52 4.63 -19.17 -11.71
CA VAL A 52 5.23 -18.40 -10.63
C VAL A 52 5.52 -19.34 -9.44
N GLU A 53 6.78 -19.37 -9.03
CA GLU A 53 7.30 -20.18 -7.93
C GLU A 53 8.01 -19.29 -6.92
N GLU A 54 7.64 -19.40 -5.65
CA GLU A 54 8.27 -18.68 -4.54
C GLU A 54 9.60 -19.32 -4.13
N VAL A 55 10.50 -18.53 -3.53
CA VAL A 55 11.67 -19.03 -2.78
C VAL A 55 11.50 -18.73 -1.29
N GLU A 56 12.08 -19.56 -0.42
CA GLU A 56 11.74 -19.55 1.01
C GLU A 56 12.21 -18.32 1.78
N LYS A 57 13.28 -17.65 1.33
CA LYS A 57 13.93 -16.61 2.12
C LYS A 57 14.07 -15.33 1.32
N PHE A 58 13.47 -14.28 1.86
CA PHE A 58 13.74 -12.92 1.43
C PHE A 58 15.23 -12.58 1.65
N GLN A 59 15.74 -11.76 0.75
CA GLN A 59 17.09 -11.23 0.70
C GLN A 59 16.99 -9.84 0.09
N GLU A 60 17.88 -8.95 0.51
CA GLU A 60 17.93 -7.55 0.08
C GLU A 60 17.94 -7.36 -1.43
N ASN A 61 18.63 -8.26 -2.14
CA ASN A 61 18.74 -8.30 -3.59
C ASN A 61 17.45 -8.70 -4.31
N HIS A 62 16.34 -8.93 -3.62
CA HIS A 62 15.05 -9.16 -4.26
C HIS A 62 14.28 -7.86 -4.53
N PHE A 63 14.68 -6.72 -3.93
CA PHE A 63 14.09 -5.42 -4.27
C PHE A 63 14.55 -4.90 -5.64
N ARG A 64 15.65 -5.42 -6.19
CA ARG A 64 16.28 -4.95 -7.44
C ARG A 64 16.88 -6.11 -8.22
N GLU A 65 17.03 -5.96 -9.53
CA GLU A 65 17.70 -6.97 -10.36
C GLU A 65 19.14 -7.23 -9.88
N SER A 66 19.53 -8.51 -9.82
CA SER A 66 20.91 -8.90 -9.58
C SER A 66 21.74 -8.77 -10.86
N ASN A 67 22.82 -7.99 -10.86
CA ASN A 67 23.70 -7.79 -12.02
C ASN A 67 24.62 -8.99 -12.36
N GLY A 68 24.28 -10.23 -11.97
CA GLY A 68 25.04 -11.44 -12.33
C GLY A 68 26.43 -11.60 -11.68
N ASP A 69 27.03 -10.51 -11.17
CA ASP A 69 28.47 -10.46 -10.85
C ASP A 69 28.80 -10.52 -9.35
N GLY A 70 27.79 -10.66 -8.48
CA GLY A 70 27.98 -10.83 -7.02
C GLY A 70 28.49 -9.59 -6.26
N GLU A 71 28.98 -8.56 -6.95
CA GLU A 71 29.46 -7.30 -6.37
C GLU A 71 28.69 -6.10 -6.97
N ASN A 72 28.18 -5.22 -6.09
CA ASN A 72 27.42 -3.99 -6.38
C ASN A 72 26.05 -4.11 -7.10
N GLN A 73 25.02 -4.37 -6.29
CA GLN A 73 23.59 -4.42 -6.64
C GLN A 73 22.89 -3.05 -6.70
N ILE A 74 23.63 -1.95 -6.57
CA ILE A 74 23.09 -0.60 -6.33
C ILE A 74 22.52 0.07 -7.59
N ASN A 75 22.82 -0.46 -8.79
CA ASN A 75 22.38 0.08 -10.08
C ASN A 75 21.33 -0.78 -10.82
N GLY A 76 20.84 -1.86 -10.18
CA GLY A 76 19.80 -2.71 -10.78
C GLY A 76 18.45 -2.01 -10.87
N LYS A 77 17.69 -2.31 -11.92
CA LYS A 77 16.28 -1.88 -12.03
C LYS A 77 15.51 -2.39 -10.81
N MET A 78 14.56 -1.60 -10.34
CA MET A 78 13.75 -1.90 -9.18
C MET A 78 12.65 -2.90 -9.53
N CYS A 79 12.60 -4.00 -8.79
CA CYS A 79 11.57 -5.03 -8.92
C CYS A 79 10.18 -4.46 -8.64
N ARG A 80 9.20 -4.91 -9.42
CA ARG A 80 7.78 -4.61 -9.18
C ARG A 80 7.25 -5.42 -8.00
N GLN A 81 6.18 -4.93 -7.38
CA GLN A 81 5.39 -5.73 -6.43
C GLN A 81 4.14 -6.26 -7.13
N GLY A 82 4.07 -7.57 -7.32
CA GLY A 82 2.86 -8.26 -7.76
C GLY A 82 1.93 -8.62 -6.60
N VAL A 83 0.64 -8.82 -6.87
CA VAL A 83 -0.35 -9.28 -5.89
C VAL A 83 -0.95 -10.60 -6.34
N ARG A 84 -1.15 -11.51 -5.39
CA ARG A 84 -1.75 -12.83 -5.64
C ARG A 84 -3.20 -12.85 -5.23
N PHE A 85 -4.06 -13.35 -6.12
CA PHE A 85 -5.48 -13.55 -5.89
C PHE A 85 -5.84 -15.04 -5.81
N ARG A 86 -6.73 -15.37 -4.87
CA ARG A 86 -7.26 -16.71 -4.62
C ARG A 86 -8.77 -16.70 -4.66
N ILE A 87 -9.37 -17.82 -5.03
CA ILE A 87 -10.82 -18.03 -4.94
C ILE A 87 -11.09 -18.92 -3.73
N TYR A 88 -12.10 -18.56 -2.95
CA TYR A 88 -12.60 -19.36 -1.84
C TYR A 88 -14.09 -19.66 -2.01
N TYR A 89 -14.47 -20.89 -1.68
CA TYR A 89 -15.84 -21.37 -1.65
C TYR A 89 -16.37 -21.31 -0.22
N TYR A 90 -17.54 -20.72 -0.07
CA TYR A 90 -18.30 -20.64 1.17
C TYR A 90 -19.59 -21.45 0.98
N LYS A 91 -19.86 -22.38 1.91
CA LYS A 91 -21.12 -23.14 1.90
C LYS A 91 -22.34 -22.27 2.24
N ASP A 92 -22.13 -21.19 2.99
CA ASP A 92 -23.12 -20.20 3.41
C ASP A 92 -22.41 -18.97 4.00
N ALA A 93 -23.16 -17.91 4.31
CA ALA A 93 -22.61 -16.68 4.91
C ALA A 93 -22.01 -16.83 6.32
N THR A 94 -22.25 -17.96 7.00
CA THR A 94 -21.73 -18.25 8.35
C THR A 94 -20.50 -19.16 8.33
N ASP A 95 -20.01 -19.54 7.14
CA ASP A 95 -18.85 -20.40 6.99
C ASP A 95 -17.56 -19.69 7.42
N THR A 96 -17.02 -20.12 8.55
CA THR A 96 -15.76 -19.59 9.10
C THR A 96 -14.54 -20.38 8.64
N LYS A 97 -14.70 -21.39 7.78
CA LYS A 97 -13.59 -22.22 7.26
C LYS A 97 -13.80 -22.49 5.76
N PRO A 98 -13.87 -21.44 4.95
CA PRO A 98 -14.09 -21.58 3.52
C PRO A 98 -12.95 -22.36 2.86
N GLN A 99 -13.29 -23.09 1.80
CA GLN A 99 -12.34 -23.93 1.08
C GLN A 99 -11.70 -23.14 -0.06
N GLU A 100 -10.37 -23.17 -0.16
CA GLU A 100 -9.67 -22.64 -1.33
C GLU A 100 -10.01 -23.43 -2.61
N VAL A 101 -10.29 -22.73 -3.70
CA VAL A 101 -10.68 -23.26 -5.00
C VAL A 101 -9.51 -23.18 -5.96
N ILE A 102 -9.01 -24.35 -6.36
CA ILE A 102 -7.90 -24.54 -7.31
C ILE A 102 -8.28 -25.66 -8.29
N PRO A 103 -7.59 -25.83 -9.44
CA PRO A 103 -7.77 -27.00 -10.30
C PRO A 103 -7.65 -28.31 -9.49
N ASP A 104 -8.46 -29.30 -9.86
CA ASP A 104 -8.64 -30.59 -9.19
C ASP A 104 -9.24 -30.54 -7.77
N ALA A 105 -9.57 -29.36 -7.24
CA ALA A 105 -10.25 -29.25 -5.95
C ALA A 105 -11.64 -29.88 -6.02
N SER A 106 -11.92 -30.78 -5.07
CA SER A 106 -13.27 -31.31 -4.86
C SER A 106 -14.07 -30.39 -3.93
N ILE A 107 -15.17 -29.85 -4.42
CA ILE A 107 -16.09 -28.98 -3.69
C ILE A 107 -17.39 -29.73 -3.43
N ASN A 108 -17.85 -29.77 -2.19
CA ASN A 108 -19.15 -30.33 -1.84
C ASN A 108 -20.20 -29.23 -1.95
N THR A 109 -20.84 -29.11 -3.12
CA THR A 109 -21.96 -28.19 -3.32
C THR A 109 -23.27 -28.82 -2.91
N GLY A 110 -24.33 -28.03 -2.79
CA GLY A 110 -25.67 -28.49 -2.46
C GLY A 110 -26.23 -29.49 -3.48
N ASN A 111 -25.68 -29.47 -4.70
CA ASN A 111 -26.01 -30.38 -5.80
C ASN A 111 -25.09 -31.62 -5.88
N GLY A 112 -24.20 -31.79 -4.90
CA GLY A 112 -23.28 -32.92 -4.78
C GLY A 112 -21.81 -32.53 -4.91
N LYS A 113 -20.94 -33.53 -4.85
CA LYS A 113 -19.50 -33.35 -4.96
C LYS A 113 -19.10 -33.06 -6.41
N LYS A 114 -18.44 -31.94 -6.66
CA LYS A 114 -17.92 -31.52 -7.96
C LYS A 114 -16.41 -31.31 -7.91
N THR A 115 -15.73 -31.54 -9.03
CA THR A 115 -14.29 -31.28 -9.16
C THR A 115 -14.08 -30.11 -10.09
N VAL A 116 -13.23 -29.17 -9.68
CA VAL A 116 -12.83 -28.03 -10.51
C VAL A 116 -11.92 -28.52 -11.62
N ASN A 117 -12.33 -28.31 -12.87
CA ASN A 117 -11.54 -28.66 -14.04
C ASN A 117 -10.66 -27.49 -14.49
N LYS A 118 -11.24 -26.28 -14.57
CA LYS A 118 -10.55 -25.09 -15.07
C LYS A 118 -11.02 -23.83 -14.36
N ILE A 119 -10.07 -22.93 -14.10
CA ILE A 119 -10.35 -21.56 -13.68
C ILE A 119 -9.88 -20.62 -14.79
N THR A 120 -10.73 -19.69 -15.19
CA THR A 120 -10.43 -18.66 -16.17
C THR A 120 -10.51 -17.31 -15.48
N TRP A 121 -9.37 -16.66 -15.29
CA TRP A 121 -9.27 -15.34 -14.67
C TRP A 121 -9.44 -14.24 -15.71
N LYS A 122 -10.12 -13.15 -15.33
CA LYS A 122 -10.37 -11.98 -16.18
C LYS A 122 -9.97 -10.72 -15.45
N VAL A 123 -9.21 -9.86 -16.12
CA VAL A 123 -8.68 -8.62 -15.57
C VAL A 123 -8.85 -7.48 -16.57
N ARG A 124 -9.32 -6.32 -16.11
CA ARG A 124 -9.30 -5.07 -16.88
C ARG A 124 -8.88 -3.93 -15.96
N VAL A 125 -7.80 -3.24 -16.28
CA VAL A 125 -7.31 -2.08 -15.54
C VAL A 125 -7.29 -0.85 -16.43
N ALA A 126 -7.45 0.31 -15.84
CA ALA A 126 -7.35 1.57 -16.56
C ALA A 126 -6.72 2.68 -15.72
N ASN A 127 -6.21 3.70 -16.39
CA ASN A 127 -5.81 4.98 -15.82
C ASN A 127 -6.68 6.07 -16.40
N LYS A 128 -7.51 6.70 -15.55
CA LYS A 128 -8.39 7.81 -15.93
C LYS A 128 -7.89 9.17 -15.42
N LYS A 129 -6.69 9.26 -14.83
CA LYS A 129 -6.20 10.47 -14.13
C LYS A 129 -6.17 11.72 -15.02
N ALA A 130 -5.73 11.59 -16.26
CA ALA A 130 -5.62 12.71 -17.21
C ALA A 130 -7.00 13.22 -17.65
N SER A 131 -8.01 12.35 -17.63
CA SER A 131 -9.39 12.66 -18.02
C SER A 131 -10.22 13.31 -16.90
N TRP A 132 -9.74 13.25 -15.65
CA TRP A 132 -10.52 13.58 -14.46
C TRP A 132 -10.39 15.04 -14.01
N TYR A 133 -11.09 15.38 -12.94
CA TYR A 133 -11.03 16.68 -12.28
C TYR A 133 -9.67 16.98 -11.66
N GLU A 134 -9.34 18.27 -11.55
CA GLU A 134 -8.20 18.70 -10.73
C GLU A 134 -8.39 18.27 -9.28
N PHE A 135 -7.36 17.69 -8.67
CA PHE A 135 -7.35 17.39 -7.24
C PHE A 135 -7.08 18.67 -6.44
N ARG A 136 -8.02 19.05 -5.56
CA ARG A 136 -7.93 20.25 -4.72
C ARG A 136 -8.23 19.92 -3.26
N ALA A 137 -7.33 19.13 -2.66
CA ALA A 137 -7.45 18.62 -1.30
C ALA A 137 -8.80 17.90 -1.06
N LYS A 138 -9.74 18.53 -0.37
CA LYS A 138 -11.03 17.92 -0.01
C LYS A 138 -12.13 18.11 -1.05
N ASP A 139 -11.92 19.01 -2.03
CA ASP A 139 -12.93 19.26 -3.06
C ASP A 139 -13.19 17.98 -3.86
N GLY A 140 -14.46 17.58 -3.93
CA GLY A 140 -14.90 16.33 -4.54
C GLY A 140 -15.31 15.25 -3.53
N GLU A 141 -14.89 15.32 -2.25
CA GLU A 141 -15.21 14.30 -1.24
C GLU A 141 -16.72 14.07 -1.09
N ASP A 142 -17.48 15.17 -1.12
CA ASP A 142 -18.94 15.19 -1.08
C ASP A 142 -19.56 15.46 -2.47
N GLY A 143 -18.81 15.24 -3.54
CA GLY A 143 -19.16 15.56 -4.93
C GLY A 143 -18.53 16.87 -5.42
N TYR A 144 -18.43 17.01 -6.75
CA TYR A 144 -17.85 18.18 -7.40
C TYR A 144 -18.88 19.28 -7.66
N SER A 145 -18.46 20.55 -7.54
CA SER A 145 -19.27 21.67 -8.01
C SER A 145 -19.36 21.66 -9.54
N PRO A 146 -20.43 22.24 -10.15
CA PRO A 146 -20.57 22.26 -11.61
C PRO A 146 -19.44 23.00 -12.35
N ASN A 147 -18.70 23.85 -11.66
CA ASN A 147 -17.56 24.62 -12.19
C ASN A 147 -16.20 24.10 -11.72
N HIS A 148 -16.15 22.91 -11.12
CA HIS A 148 -14.88 22.30 -10.73
C HIS A 148 -14.04 21.99 -11.99
N PRO A 149 -12.77 22.42 -12.05
CA PRO A 149 -12.00 22.32 -13.28
C PRO A 149 -11.58 20.88 -13.57
N LEU A 150 -11.55 20.57 -14.87
CA LEU A 150 -11.00 19.33 -15.41
C LEU A 150 -9.49 19.49 -15.64
N ARG A 151 -8.74 18.41 -15.43
CA ARG A 151 -7.41 18.28 -16.06
C ARG A 151 -7.59 18.20 -17.57
N ASN A 152 -6.61 18.71 -18.30
CA ASN A 152 -6.61 18.82 -19.75
C ASN A 152 -7.88 19.52 -20.25
N SER A 153 -8.31 20.61 -19.59
CA SER A 153 -9.59 21.29 -19.90
C SER A 153 -9.63 21.90 -21.31
N HIS A 154 -8.47 22.03 -21.96
CA HIS A 154 -8.36 22.48 -23.33
C HIS A 154 -8.88 21.44 -24.35
N ILE A 155 -9.00 20.16 -23.97
CA ILE A 155 -9.64 19.11 -24.77
C ILE A 155 -11.12 19.05 -24.38
N THR A 156 -11.98 19.63 -25.21
CA THR A 156 -13.39 19.86 -24.89
C THR A 156 -14.36 18.84 -25.49
N ASP A 157 -13.93 18.06 -26.49
CA ASP A 157 -14.77 17.03 -27.11
C ASP A 157 -14.70 15.73 -26.29
N ASP A 158 -15.85 15.20 -25.86
CA ASP A 158 -15.91 14.02 -24.99
C ASP A 158 -15.35 12.75 -25.67
N SER A 159 -15.52 12.61 -26.99
CA SER A 159 -14.96 11.46 -27.70
C SER A 159 -13.44 11.53 -27.70
N HIS A 160 -12.87 12.71 -28.01
CA HIS A 160 -11.42 12.92 -27.91
C HIS A 160 -10.90 12.75 -26.48
N ARG A 161 -11.63 13.21 -25.45
CA ARG A 161 -11.22 12.98 -24.05
C ARG A 161 -11.14 11.49 -23.73
N LYS A 162 -12.14 10.69 -24.13
CA LYS A 162 -12.13 9.23 -23.92
C LYS A 162 -10.98 8.57 -24.69
N GLU A 163 -10.79 8.95 -25.94
CA GLU A 163 -9.78 8.38 -26.84
C GLU A 163 -8.35 8.86 -26.57
N GLN A 164 -8.13 9.93 -25.80
CA GLN A 164 -6.78 10.50 -25.63
C GLN A 164 -6.33 10.55 -24.17
N LEU A 165 -7.26 10.58 -23.21
CA LEU A 165 -6.96 10.83 -21.79
C LEU A 165 -7.21 9.62 -20.87
N ILE A 166 -7.64 8.49 -21.42
CA ILE A 166 -7.86 7.24 -20.68
C ILE A 166 -6.94 6.16 -21.27
N LEU A 167 -6.16 5.52 -20.41
CA LEU A 167 -5.43 4.29 -20.77
C LEU A 167 -6.27 3.10 -20.30
N ASP A 168 -6.76 2.26 -21.19
CA ASP A 168 -7.64 1.13 -20.85
C ASP A 168 -7.11 -0.20 -21.39
N SER A 169 -6.71 -1.15 -20.55
CA SER A 169 -6.16 -2.42 -21.05
C SER A 169 -7.15 -3.26 -21.86
N GLY A 170 -8.45 -2.94 -21.79
CA GLY A 170 -9.52 -3.87 -22.13
C GLY A 170 -9.50 -5.09 -21.20
N GLU A 171 -10.48 -5.98 -21.37
CA GLU A 171 -10.48 -7.25 -20.63
C GLU A 171 -9.45 -8.22 -21.20
N LYS A 172 -8.57 -8.71 -20.34
CA LYS A 172 -7.59 -9.77 -20.61
C LYS A 172 -7.94 -11.01 -19.82
N THR A 173 -7.64 -12.17 -20.39
CA THR A 173 -8.01 -13.48 -19.83
C THR A 173 -6.81 -14.41 -19.82
N ILE A 174 -6.67 -15.18 -18.75
CA ILE A 174 -5.74 -16.29 -18.61
C ILE A 174 -6.46 -17.47 -17.96
N ASP A 175 -6.13 -18.71 -18.34
CA ASP A 175 -6.77 -19.88 -17.75
C ASP A 175 -5.79 -20.98 -17.34
N THR A 176 -6.22 -21.82 -16.41
CA THR A 176 -5.37 -22.83 -15.78
C THR A 176 -5.06 -24.04 -16.67
N SER A 177 -5.34 -24.00 -17.98
CA SER A 177 -4.93 -25.06 -18.90
C SER A 177 -3.44 -24.98 -19.28
N ASP A 178 -2.84 -23.79 -19.19
CA ASP A 178 -1.42 -23.56 -19.35
C ASP A 178 -0.90 -22.62 -18.25
N LEU A 179 -0.32 -23.20 -17.20
CA LEU A 179 0.25 -22.43 -16.08
C LEU A 179 1.55 -21.70 -16.46
N SER A 180 2.12 -21.98 -17.63
CA SER A 180 3.33 -21.31 -18.13
C SER A 180 3.03 -20.10 -19.01
N TYR A 181 1.75 -19.83 -19.31
CA TYR A 181 1.32 -18.65 -20.05
C TYR A 181 1.31 -17.39 -19.17
N SER A 182 1.53 -16.24 -19.80
CA SER A 182 1.37 -14.91 -19.21
C SER A 182 0.73 -13.97 -20.23
N GLU A 183 -0.03 -12.98 -19.78
CA GLU A 183 -0.71 -12.01 -20.66
C GLU A 183 -0.38 -10.58 -20.24
N SER A 184 -0.16 -9.70 -21.22
CA SER A 184 0.09 -8.28 -21.00
C SER A 184 -1.20 -7.46 -21.08
N LEU A 185 -1.36 -6.50 -20.17
CA LEU A 185 -2.45 -5.53 -20.10
C LEU A 185 -2.15 -4.34 -21.03
N THR A 186 -1.94 -4.66 -22.31
CA THR A 186 -1.44 -3.75 -23.34
C THR A 186 -2.34 -2.54 -23.59
N VAL A 187 -1.72 -1.36 -23.72
CA VAL A 187 -2.34 -0.10 -24.15
C VAL A 187 -1.67 0.51 -25.39
N GLU A 188 -0.59 -0.12 -25.89
CA GLU A 188 0.25 0.35 -27.01
C GLU A 188 -0.49 0.54 -28.35
N ASN A 189 -1.67 -0.06 -28.53
CA ASN A 189 -2.41 -0.04 -29.79
C ASN A 189 -3.59 0.94 -29.76
N GLN A 190 -3.74 1.71 -28.69
CA GLN A 190 -4.82 2.68 -28.57
C GLN A 190 -4.52 3.94 -29.39
N PRO A 191 -5.55 4.58 -29.98
CA PRO A 191 -5.43 5.86 -30.68
C PRO A 191 -5.26 7.03 -29.70
N ASN A 192 -4.46 6.82 -28.66
CA ASN A 192 -4.12 7.82 -27.67
C ASN A 192 -2.95 8.63 -28.25
N LEU A 193 -2.95 9.94 -28.08
CA LEU A 193 -1.95 10.81 -28.71
C LEU A 193 -0.49 10.49 -28.30
N HIS A 194 -0.26 9.73 -27.22
CA HIS A 194 1.04 9.71 -26.52
C HIS A 194 1.58 8.39 -25.94
N PRO A 195 0.80 7.41 -25.45
CA PRO A 195 1.36 6.18 -24.90
C PRO A 195 2.03 5.28 -25.96
N THR A 196 1.92 5.63 -27.25
CA THR A 196 2.34 4.81 -28.40
C THR A 196 3.36 5.52 -29.32
N SER A 197 3.64 6.81 -29.09
CA SER A 197 4.57 7.63 -29.91
C SER A 197 5.93 7.84 -29.21
N ASP A 198 6.98 8.07 -29.99
CA ASP A 198 8.35 8.32 -29.47
C ASP A 198 8.48 9.72 -28.82
N ASP A 199 7.38 10.46 -28.67
CA ASP A 199 7.37 11.89 -28.33
C ASP A 199 7.41 12.17 -26.82
N PHE A 200 7.55 11.14 -25.97
CA PHE A 200 7.75 11.33 -24.54
C PHE A 200 9.01 12.18 -24.30
N THR A 201 8.80 13.39 -23.79
CA THR A 201 9.91 14.32 -23.55
C THR A 201 10.69 13.99 -22.28
N VAL A 202 10.09 13.26 -21.34
CA VAL A 202 10.70 12.75 -20.08
C VAL A 202 10.53 11.23 -20.03
N ASN A 203 11.53 10.52 -19.49
CA ASN A 203 11.62 9.05 -19.43
C ASN A 203 11.78 8.36 -20.81
N LYS A 204 11.32 8.97 -21.92
CA LYS A 204 11.41 8.51 -23.34
C LYS A 204 10.88 7.10 -23.64
N ASP A 205 10.68 6.27 -22.62
CA ASP A 205 10.06 4.96 -22.71
C ASP A 205 8.53 5.11 -22.73
N LYS A 206 7.90 4.53 -23.74
CA LYS A 206 6.45 4.55 -23.94
C LYS A 206 5.70 3.80 -22.85
N ILE A 207 4.45 4.16 -22.58
CA ILE A 207 3.56 3.33 -21.74
C ILE A 207 2.87 2.31 -22.66
N GLU A 208 3.47 1.13 -22.80
CA GLU A 208 2.95 0.08 -23.69
C GLU A 208 1.96 -0.86 -22.99
N THR A 209 2.02 -0.93 -21.66
CA THR A 209 1.19 -1.77 -20.81
C THR A 209 0.90 -1.11 -19.46
N LEU A 210 -0.23 -1.48 -18.85
CA LEU A 210 -0.56 -1.14 -17.46
C LEU A 210 -0.19 -2.26 -16.47
N GLY A 211 0.38 -3.36 -16.96
CA GLY A 211 0.84 -4.50 -16.16
C GLY A 211 0.73 -5.85 -16.88
N GLU A 212 0.86 -6.92 -16.13
CA GLU A 212 0.84 -8.29 -16.64
C GLU A 212 0.15 -9.23 -15.65
N ILE A 213 -0.41 -10.32 -16.19
CA ILE A 213 -1.03 -11.38 -15.41
C ILE A 213 -0.34 -12.72 -15.67
N TYR A 214 -0.15 -13.47 -14.58
CA TYR A 214 0.50 -14.77 -14.54
C TYR A 214 -0.33 -15.76 -13.71
N LEU A 215 0.04 -17.03 -13.75
CA LEU A 215 -0.46 -18.05 -12.84
C LEU A 215 0.67 -18.62 -11.96
N ASP A 216 0.35 -18.87 -10.70
CA ASP A 216 1.22 -19.67 -9.84
C ASP A 216 1.00 -21.17 -10.05
N LYS A 217 1.85 -22.00 -9.42
CA LYS A 217 1.78 -23.48 -9.54
C LYS A 217 0.45 -24.11 -9.12
N LYS A 218 -0.44 -23.36 -8.44
CA LYS A 218 -1.77 -23.80 -8.02
C LYS A 218 -2.88 -23.19 -8.89
N GLY A 219 -2.56 -22.43 -9.93
CA GLY A 219 -3.53 -21.75 -10.78
C GLY A 219 -4.14 -20.49 -10.14
N ARG A 220 -3.49 -19.92 -9.12
CA ARG A 220 -3.87 -18.62 -8.55
C ARG A 220 -3.38 -17.51 -9.47
N LEU A 221 -4.17 -16.45 -9.61
CA LEU A 221 -3.77 -15.28 -10.39
C LEU A 221 -2.68 -14.50 -9.67
N VAL A 222 -1.64 -14.14 -10.39
CA VAL A 222 -0.64 -13.16 -9.98
C VAL A 222 -0.73 -11.98 -10.92
N PHE A 223 -1.06 -10.80 -10.39
CA PHE A 223 -1.13 -9.55 -11.12
C PHE A 223 0.11 -8.71 -10.79
N VAL A 224 0.76 -8.13 -11.80
CA VAL A 224 1.89 -7.21 -11.64
C VAL A 224 1.53 -5.89 -12.34
N GLY A 225 1.83 -4.75 -11.71
CA GLY A 225 1.51 -3.44 -12.26
C GLY A 225 2.51 -2.95 -13.32
N GLY A 226 2.30 -1.70 -13.76
CA GLY A 226 3.17 -1.01 -14.72
C GLY A 226 4.63 -0.82 -14.26
N TYR A 227 5.42 -0.19 -15.14
CA TYR A 227 6.87 -0.03 -14.99
C TYR A 227 7.28 1.26 -14.26
N GLY A 228 6.33 2.08 -13.82
CA GLY A 228 6.56 3.38 -13.20
C GLY A 228 6.96 4.45 -14.21
N ARG A 229 6.57 4.26 -15.47
CA ARG A 229 6.78 5.18 -16.58
C ARG A 229 5.79 6.34 -16.47
N SER A 230 6.33 7.55 -16.55
CA SER A 230 5.55 8.78 -16.65
C SER A 230 6.13 9.64 -17.76
N GLY A 231 5.26 10.28 -18.53
CA GLY A 231 5.64 11.05 -19.71
C GLY A 231 4.76 12.27 -19.91
N SER A 232 5.26 13.18 -20.74
CA SER A 232 4.54 14.39 -21.13
C SER A 232 4.63 14.62 -22.62
N ILE A 233 3.61 15.30 -23.10
CA ILE A 233 3.31 15.60 -24.50
C ILE A 233 3.76 16.99 -24.89
N ASN A 234 4.11 17.78 -23.88
CA ASN A 234 4.57 19.14 -24.01
C ASN A 234 6.03 19.12 -24.47
N GLU A 235 6.37 19.94 -25.45
CA GLU A 235 7.76 20.08 -25.95
C GLU A 235 8.76 20.42 -24.83
N ASN A 236 8.32 21.24 -23.87
CA ASN A 236 9.09 21.60 -22.68
C ASN A 236 8.30 21.18 -21.43
N PRO A 237 8.40 19.91 -21.02
CA PRO A 237 7.62 19.37 -19.92
C PRO A 237 8.04 20.02 -18.61
N GLN A 238 7.06 20.37 -17.79
CA GLN A 238 7.26 20.91 -16.44
C GLN A 238 6.23 20.27 -15.51
N ILE A 239 6.63 20.03 -14.26
CA ILE A 239 5.72 19.70 -13.16
C ILE A 239 5.70 20.95 -12.27
N THR A 240 4.58 21.67 -12.30
CA THR A 240 4.44 22.96 -11.57
C THR A 240 3.44 22.85 -10.43
N ASN A 241 2.73 21.73 -10.34
CA ASN A 241 1.77 21.43 -9.30
C ASN A 241 1.95 19.98 -8.86
N TYR A 242 1.84 19.73 -7.55
CA TYR A 242 2.01 18.38 -6.98
C TYR A 242 1.04 17.34 -7.57
N ALA A 243 -0.18 17.74 -7.94
CA ALA A 243 -1.21 16.81 -8.37
C ALA A 243 -1.74 17.02 -9.80
N ASN A 244 -1.69 18.24 -10.33
CA ASN A 244 -2.42 18.61 -11.54
C ASN A 244 -1.50 19.18 -12.61
N ASN A 245 -1.08 18.34 -13.56
CA ASN A 245 -0.21 18.76 -14.66
C ASN A 245 -0.82 18.33 -16.00
N ASP A 246 -1.30 19.30 -16.78
CA ASP A 246 -1.86 19.05 -18.11
C ASP A 246 -0.81 18.49 -19.07
N GLY A 247 -1.22 17.57 -19.93
CA GLY A 247 -0.37 16.90 -20.90
C GLY A 247 0.59 15.89 -20.28
N TRP A 248 0.31 15.37 -19.08
CA TRP A 248 1.08 14.30 -18.43
C TRP A 248 0.29 13.00 -18.33
N PHE A 249 1.02 11.89 -18.31
CA PHE A 249 0.52 10.52 -18.14
C PHE A 249 1.45 9.72 -17.24
N ASP A 250 0.90 8.68 -16.59
CA ASP A 250 1.66 7.66 -15.88
C ASP A 250 1.00 6.28 -16.04
N ASP A 251 1.72 5.22 -15.67
CA ASP A 251 1.29 3.83 -15.82
C ASP A 251 0.76 3.18 -14.53
N THR A 252 0.42 4.00 -13.53
CA THR A 252 -0.43 3.53 -12.43
C THR A 252 -1.85 3.28 -12.95
N SER A 253 -2.65 2.48 -12.25
CA SER A 253 -3.96 2.07 -12.72
C SER A 253 -4.77 1.43 -11.60
N ASP A 254 -6.05 1.17 -11.87
CA ASP A 254 -6.84 0.25 -11.07
C ASP A 254 -7.92 -0.43 -11.92
N GLY A 255 -8.47 -1.53 -11.43
CA GLY A 255 -9.60 -2.15 -12.08
C GLY A 255 -10.01 -3.51 -11.57
N THR A 256 -10.74 -4.22 -12.40
CA THR A 256 -11.51 -5.40 -12.02
C THR A 256 -10.67 -6.67 -12.07
N VAL A 257 -10.91 -7.57 -11.12
CA VAL A 257 -10.41 -8.95 -11.11
C VAL A 257 -11.60 -9.88 -10.88
N SER A 258 -11.92 -10.72 -11.87
CA SER A 258 -12.99 -11.70 -11.78
C SER A 258 -12.53 -13.07 -12.31
N ALA A 259 -13.37 -14.09 -12.17
CA ALA A 259 -13.05 -15.42 -12.68
C ALA A 259 -14.31 -16.19 -13.09
N GLU A 260 -14.12 -17.20 -13.94
CA GLU A 260 -15.09 -18.24 -14.23
C GLU A 260 -14.53 -19.59 -13.78
N ILE A 261 -15.36 -20.38 -13.09
CA ILE A 261 -15.02 -21.72 -12.62
C ILE A 261 -15.78 -22.74 -13.46
N CYS A 262 -15.04 -23.66 -14.08
CA CYS A 262 -15.60 -24.78 -14.84
C CYS A 262 -15.40 -26.07 -14.06
N PHE A 263 -16.49 -26.81 -13.81
CA PHE A 263 -16.45 -28.12 -13.17
C PHE A 263 -16.40 -29.25 -14.22
N ASP A 264 -16.00 -30.45 -13.77
CA ASP A 264 -16.08 -31.67 -14.57
C ASP A 264 -17.47 -31.86 -15.19
N GLY A 265 -17.51 -32.30 -16.45
CA GLY A 265 -18.73 -32.38 -17.26
C GLY A 265 -19.12 -31.05 -17.94
N GLY A 266 -18.33 -29.99 -17.77
CA GLY A 266 -18.48 -28.72 -18.50
C GLY A 266 -19.59 -27.80 -17.98
N SER A 267 -20.22 -28.15 -16.85
CA SER A 267 -21.23 -27.29 -16.23
C SER A 267 -20.56 -26.07 -15.57
N LYS A 268 -20.92 -24.87 -16.02
CA LYS A 268 -20.77 -23.65 -15.21
C LYS A 268 -21.97 -23.63 -14.27
N GLU A 269 -21.76 -23.86 -12.97
CA GLU A 269 -22.86 -23.67 -12.02
C GLU A 269 -23.17 -22.19 -11.87
N GLU A 270 -24.43 -21.85 -11.61
CA GLU A 270 -24.90 -20.50 -11.30
C GLU A 270 -24.56 -20.10 -9.84
N ILE A 271 -23.47 -20.65 -9.26
CA ILE A 271 -23.01 -20.23 -7.94
C ILE A 271 -22.37 -18.84 -8.10
N PRO A 272 -22.86 -17.80 -7.38
CA PRO A 272 -22.33 -16.45 -7.51
C PRO A 272 -20.84 -16.40 -7.17
N LEU A 273 -20.07 -15.68 -7.99
CA LEU A 273 -18.69 -15.31 -7.70
C LEU A 273 -18.60 -13.82 -7.44
N TYR A 274 -18.15 -13.46 -6.24
CA TYR A 274 -17.91 -12.07 -5.86
C TYR A 274 -16.50 -11.66 -6.29
N PRO A 275 -16.36 -10.67 -7.20
CA PRO A 275 -15.08 -10.29 -7.78
C PRO A 275 -14.24 -9.46 -6.81
N ALA A 276 -12.98 -9.24 -7.17
CA ALA A 276 -12.04 -8.36 -6.47
C ALA A 276 -11.64 -7.17 -7.33
N TRP A 277 -10.92 -6.23 -6.73
CA TRP A 277 -10.31 -5.09 -7.38
C TRP A 277 -8.79 -5.13 -7.23
N VAL A 278 -8.07 -4.50 -8.15
CA VAL A 278 -6.61 -4.30 -8.03
C VAL A 278 -6.26 -2.82 -8.16
N LEU A 279 -5.32 -2.36 -7.33
CA LEU A 279 -4.72 -1.03 -7.39
C LEU A 279 -3.25 -1.18 -7.78
N VAL A 280 -2.78 -0.32 -8.68
CA VAL A 280 -1.36 -0.15 -8.99
C VAL A 280 -0.90 1.19 -8.46
N ALA A 281 -0.01 1.16 -7.47
CA ALA A 281 0.42 2.33 -6.72
C ALA A 281 1.92 2.61 -6.89
N PRO A 282 2.40 3.78 -6.43
CA PRO A 282 3.82 4.03 -6.21
C PRO A 282 4.49 2.95 -5.32
N PRO A 283 5.82 2.84 -5.35
CA PRO A 283 6.55 1.91 -4.50
C PRO A 283 6.33 2.16 -3.00
N SER A 284 6.47 1.11 -2.19
CA SER A 284 6.57 1.23 -0.72
C SER A 284 8.00 0.98 -0.33
N TYR A 285 8.70 2.05 0.06
CA TYR A 285 10.10 1.95 0.44
C TYR A 285 10.28 1.40 1.86
N VAL A 286 9.20 1.19 2.62
CA VAL A 286 9.25 0.66 3.98
C VAL A 286 8.18 -0.42 4.20
N PRO A 287 8.26 -1.57 3.50
CA PRO A 287 7.18 -2.56 3.45
C PRO A 287 6.76 -3.12 4.82
N GLN A 288 7.66 -3.09 5.82
CA GLN A 288 7.40 -3.66 7.15
C GLN A 288 6.87 -2.64 8.18
N ILE A 289 6.90 -1.34 7.88
CA ILE A 289 6.34 -0.31 8.78
C ILE A 289 5.00 0.11 8.21
N ARG A 290 3.93 -0.15 8.97
CA ARG A 290 2.56 0.20 8.59
C ARG A 290 2.23 1.64 8.96
N ASN A 291 1.35 2.26 8.18
CA ASN A 291 0.82 3.60 8.49
C ASN A 291 0.04 3.57 9.82
N LEU A 292 0.07 4.66 10.60
CA LEU A 292 -0.70 4.73 11.85
C LEU A 292 -2.21 4.66 11.62
N VAL A 293 -2.67 5.22 10.50
CA VAL A 293 -4.00 4.99 9.94
C VAL A 293 -3.78 4.39 8.55
N THR A 294 -4.22 3.15 8.37
CA THR A 294 -4.09 2.35 7.15
C THR A 294 -5.37 2.40 6.32
N LEU A 295 -5.32 1.96 5.06
CA LEU A 295 -6.54 1.79 4.27
C LEU A 295 -7.50 0.80 4.95
N TYR A 296 -6.99 -0.25 5.59
CA TYR A 296 -7.82 -1.18 6.36
C TYR A 296 -8.60 -0.46 7.46
N ASP A 297 -7.94 0.39 8.26
CA ASP A 297 -8.59 1.11 9.37
C ASP A 297 -9.73 2.02 8.89
N VAL A 298 -9.54 2.69 7.75
CA VAL A 298 -10.56 3.57 7.16
C VAL A 298 -11.73 2.76 6.62
N MET A 299 -11.46 1.70 5.87
CA MET A 299 -12.52 0.86 5.30
C MET A 299 -13.27 0.08 6.37
N PHE A 300 -12.58 -0.37 7.43
CA PHE A 300 -13.20 -1.01 8.60
C PHE A 300 -14.10 -0.02 9.34
N ASP A 301 -13.65 1.22 9.54
CA ASP A 301 -14.48 2.28 10.13
C ASP A 301 -15.75 2.55 9.30
N VAL A 302 -15.64 2.60 7.97
CA VAL A 302 -16.80 2.72 7.06
C VAL A 302 -17.73 1.53 7.21
N ALA A 303 -17.19 0.31 7.19
CA ALA A 303 -17.98 -0.90 7.32
C ALA A 303 -18.77 -0.94 8.64
N VAL A 304 -18.10 -0.61 9.75
CA VAL A 304 -18.69 -0.58 11.10
C VAL A 304 -19.77 0.48 11.21
N ARG A 305 -19.50 1.72 10.77
CA ARG A 305 -20.41 2.84 11.01
C ARG A 305 -21.55 2.95 10.00
N HIS A 306 -21.32 2.53 8.75
CA HIS A 306 -22.22 2.82 7.64
C HIS A 306 -22.75 1.58 6.91
N MET A 307 -22.17 0.40 7.14
CA MET A 307 -22.56 -0.84 6.45
C MET A 307 -23.11 -1.92 7.39
N GLY A 308 -23.21 -1.65 8.69
CA GLY A 308 -23.74 -2.59 9.68
C GLY A 308 -22.81 -3.77 9.99
N HIS A 309 -21.51 -3.62 9.72
CA HIS A 309 -20.49 -4.60 10.10
C HIS A 309 -20.20 -4.52 11.61
N CYS A 310 -19.91 -5.65 12.27
CA CYS A 310 -19.62 -5.73 13.72
C CYS A 310 -20.64 -4.94 14.58
N THR A 311 -21.90 -5.39 14.60
CA THR A 311 -22.99 -4.72 15.35
C THR A 311 -22.80 -4.72 16.88
N ASP A 312 -21.89 -5.55 17.36
CA ASP A 312 -21.38 -5.58 18.72
C ASP A 312 -20.41 -4.43 19.05
N ILE A 313 -19.86 -3.74 18.03
CA ILE A 313 -19.07 -2.50 18.16
C ILE A 313 -19.96 -1.26 18.01
N TYR A 314 -20.79 -1.22 16.95
CA TYR A 314 -21.61 -0.06 16.60
C TYR A 314 -22.94 -0.48 15.97
N GLU A 315 -24.05 0.08 16.46
CA GLU A 315 -25.36 -0.20 15.89
C GLU A 315 -26.31 0.97 16.16
N ASN A 316 -27.21 1.26 15.21
CA ASN A 316 -28.25 2.29 15.36
C ASN A 316 -27.71 3.67 15.74
N ALA A 317 -26.53 4.03 15.20
CA ALA A 317 -25.79 5.25 15.51
C ALA A 317 -25.19 5.35 16.94
N PHE A 318 -25.02 4.22 17.63
CA PHE A 318 -24.43 4.18 18.98
C PHE A 318 -23.26 3.21 19.08
N TRP A 319 -22.17 3.68 19.70
CA TRP A 319 -21.07 2.83 20.16
C TRP A 319 -21.52 1.90 21.29
N LYS A 320 -21.20 0.62 21.18
CA LYS A 320 -21.54 -0.39 22.17
C LYS A 320 -20.49 -0.42 23.27
N HIS A 321 -20.65 0.38 24.31
CA HIS A 321 -19.70 0.47 25.43
C HIS A 321 -19.47 -0.83 26.25
N GLY A 322 -20.21 -1.90 25.94
CA GLY A 322 -19.99 -3.26 26.45
C GLY A 322 -19.01 -4.10 25.62
N TYR A 323 -18.61 -3.64 24.43
CA TYR A 323 -17.60 -4.31 23.60
C TYR A 323 -16.23 -4.32 24.29
N GLU A 324 -15.54 -5.45 24.25
CA GLU A 324 -14.20 -5.61 24.80
C GLU A 324 -13.24 -5.95 23.67
N PRO A 325 -12.46 -4.99 23.14
CA PRO A 325 -11.50 -5.27 22.10
C PRO A 325 -10.48 -6.32 22.53
N ASN A 326 -9.97 -7.06 21.56
CA ASN A 326 -8.82 -7.94 21.74
C ASN A 326 -7.52 -7.13 21.70
N PHE A 327 -6.69 -7.24 22.74
CA PHE A 327 -5.43 -6.49 22.81
C PHE A 327 -4.49 -6.84 21.66
N GLU A 328 -4.33 -8.11 21.31
CA GLU A 328 -3.35 -8.56 20.32
C GLU A 328 -3.79 -8.21 18.89
N GLN A 329 -5.09 -8.29 18.60
CA GLN A 329 -5.63 -8.07 17.25
C GLN A 329 -6.05 -6.61 16.99
N GLU A 330 -6.55 -5.88 18.00
CA GLU A 330 -7.20 -4.58 17.78
C GLU A 330 -6.50 -3.39 18.43
N ILE A 331 -5.65 -3.60 19.45
CA ILE A 331 -4.97 -2.52 20.17
C ILE A 331 -3.47 -2.48 19.86
N LYS A 332 -2.81 -3.63 19.98
CA LYS A 332 -1.37 -3.78 19.80
C LYS A 332 -0.91 -3.30 18.42
N PRO A 333 -1.59 -3.61 17.29
CA PRO A 333 -1.16 -3.10 15.99
C PRO A 333 -1.09 -1.57 15.93
N ILE A 334 -2.03 -0.86 16.59
CA ILE A 334 -2.03 0.61 16.65
C ILE A 334 -0.82 1.13 17.43
N LEU A 335 -0.50 0.51 18.57
CA LEU A 335 0.66 0.88 19.39
C LEU A 335 1.98 0.57 18.69
N GLU A 336 2.08 -0.58 18.02
CA GLU A 336 3.26 -0.97 17.23
C GLU A 336 3.52 0.01 16.08
N ARG A 337 2.48 0.38 15.30
CA ARG A 337 2.60 1.41 14.24
C ARG A 337 3.13 2.72 14.79
N ALA A 338 2.64 3.15 15.95
CA ALA A 338 3.12 4.36 16.62
C ALA A 338 4.57 4.22 17.12
N SER A 339 4.98 3.03 17.56
CA SER A 339 6.36 2.77 18.00
C SER A 339 7.32 2.76 16.82
N LEU A 340 6.92 2.13 15.71
CA LEU A 340 7.79 1.92 14.55
C LEU A 340 8.00 3.19 13.73
N SER A 341 7.10 4.18 13.82
CA SER A 341 7.22 5.42 13.05
C SER A 341 8.51 6.21 13.32
N SER A 342 9.15 6.03 14.48
CA SER A 342 10.44 6.67 14.78
C SER A 342 11.61 6.14 13.96
N TRP A 343 11.47 4.99 13.29
CA TRP A 343 12.50 4.45 12.40
C TRP A 343 12.55 5.18 11.05
N VAL A 344 11.46 5.86 10.69
CA VAL A 344 11.28 6.53 9.38
C VAL A 344 11.09 8.04 9.49
N THR A 345 11.13 8.57 10.71
CA THR A 345 10.99 9.99 11.04
C THR A 345 11.90 10.41 12.18
N ALA A 346 12.26 11.70 12.22
CA ALA A 346 12.98 12.30 13.34
C ALA A 346 12.00 12.72 14.47
N MET A 347 11.25 11.76 15.01
CA MET A 347 10.34 11.98 16.14
C MET A 347 11.01 11.60 17.47
N PRO A 348 10.76 12.34 18.58
CA PRO A 348 11.31 11.95 19.89
C PRO A 348 10.87 10.51 20.25
N PRO A 349 11.77 9.61 20.65
CA PRO A 349 11.44 8.19 20.83
C PRO A 349 10.62 7.92 22.10
N LYS A 350 10.83 8.71 23.17
CA LYS A 350 10.23 8.43 24.49
C LYS A 350 8.68 8.43 24.49
N PRO A 351 7.97 9.36 23.82
CA PRO A 351 6.51 9.30 23.66
C PRO A 351 5.99 8.12 22.81
N HIS A 352 6.90 7.38 22.16
CA HIS A 352 6.61 6.26 21.25
C HIS A 352 7.13 4.92 21.79
N THR A 353 7.61 4.87 23.04
CA THR A 353 8.07 3.63 23.68
C THR A 353 6.97 3.09 24.60
N PHE A 354 6.54 1.86 24.35
CA PHE A 354 5.43 1.23 25.07
C PHE A 354 5.92 0.02 25.88
N ASP A 355 5.48 -0.08 27.13
CA ASP A 355 5.69 -1.27 27.96
C ASP A 355 4.51 -2.23 27.74
N GLU A 356 4.64 -3.11 26.74
CA GLU A 356 3.55 -4.00 26.30
C GLU A 356 3.01 -4.84 27.46
N ALA A 357 3.88 -5.39 28.32
CA ALA A 357 3.49 -6.22 29.46
C ALA A 357 2.56 -5.48 30.44
N LYS A 358 2.76 -4.17 30.63
CA LYS A 358 1.86 -3.33 31.44
C LYS A 358 0.60 -2.92 30.68
N LEU A 359 0.74 -2.61 29.39
CA LEU A 359 -0.38 -2.13 28.57
C LEU A 359 -1.39 -3.22 28.19
N SER A 360 -0.94 -4.47 28.12
CA SER A 360 -1.78 -5.66 27.90
C SER A 360 -2.41 -6.21 29.19
N ASN A 361 -1.99 -5.77 30.38
CA ASN A 361 -2.56 -6.27 31.63
C ASN A 361 -3.85 -5.52 32.00
N PRO A 362 -5.03 -6.16 32.04
CA PRO A 362 -6.31 -5.48 32.28
C PRO A 362 -6.53 -5.02 33.73
N GLU A 363 -5.64 -5.37 34.67
CA GLU A 363 -5.74 -4.95 36.07
C GLU A 363 -5.85 -3.42 36.21
N SER A 364 -6.71 -2.97 37.13
CA SER A 364 -7.04 -1.56 37.33
C SER A 364 -5.83 -0.70 37.72
N LYS A 365 -4.78 -1.29 38.31
CA LYS A 365 -3.52 -0.61 38.65
C LYS A 365 -2.81 -0.02 37.43
N TYR A 366 -3.07 -0.54 36.23
CA TYR A 366 -2.52 -0.04 34.97
C TYR A 366 -3.46 0.91 34.20
N ASN A 367 -4.69 1.12 34.68
CA ASN A 367 -5.63 2.07 34.04
C ASN A 367 -5.02 3.46 33.90
N GLY A 368 -4.31 3.95 34.93
CA GLY A 368 -3.66 5.28 34.88
C GLY A 368 -2.62 5.38 33.75
N LEU A 369 -1.86 4.32 33.48
CA LEU A 369 -0.88 4.28 32.40
C LEU A 369 -1.56 4.27 31.03
N ARG A 370 -2.61 3.46 30.84
CA ARG A 370 -3.35 3.45 29.58
C ARG A 370 -4.05 4.78 29.31
N GLN A 371 -4.64 5.39 30.35
CA GLN A 371 -5.23 6.73 30.26
C GLN A 371 -4.19 7.81 29.93
N TYR A 372 -2.98 7.70 30.47
CA TYR A 372 -1.90 8.62 30.11
C TYR A 372 -1.65 8.63 28.60
N PHE A 373 -1.56 7.46 27.96
CA PHE A 373 -1.39 7.35 26.51
C PHE A 373 -2.65 7.77 25.73
N PHE A 374 -3.82 7.24 26.10
CA PHE A 374 -5.08 7.56 25.41
C PHE A 374 -5.37 9.07 25.39
N THR A 375 -5.10 9.78 26.49
CA THR A 375 -5.34 11.24 26.56
C THR A 375 -4.39 12.07 25.69
N GLN A 376 -3.36 11.49 25.08
CA GLN A 376 -2.55 12.15 24.05
C GLN A 376 -3.15 12.03 22.65
N ILE A 377 -4.07 11.08 22.43
CA ILE A 377 -4.64 10.78 21.12
C ILE A 377 -5.70 11.82 20.78
N ARG A 378 -5.59 12.38 19.57
CA ARG A 378 -6.50 13.36 19.02
C ARG A 378 -7.85 12.71 18.71
N PRO A 379 -8.94 13.17 19.34
CA PRO A 379 -10.28 12.72 18.99
C PRO A 379 -10.63 13.12 17.54
N PRO A 380 -11.38 12.29 16.79
CA PRO A 380 -11.80 12.59 15.41
C PRO A 380 -12.54 13.93 15.24
N ASN A 381 -13.26 14.38 16.27
CA ASN A 381 -13.98 15.66 16.26
C ASN A 381 -13.15 16.87 16.73
N GLN A 382 -11.86 16.69 17.04
CA GLN A 382 -10.94 17.71 17.57
C GLN A 382 -9.70 17.87 16.67
N LYS A 383 -9.91 17.83 15.34
CA LYS A 383 -8.86 17.81 14.31
C LYS A 383 -7.79 18.90 14.44
N ASN A 384 -8.17 20.09 14.93
CA ASN A 384 -7.29 21.25 15.04
C ASN A 384 -6.92 21.62 16.48
N ASP A 385 -7.39 20.85 17.47
CA ASP A 385 -7.07 21.13 18.86
C ASP A 385 -5.66 20.67 19.24
N LEU A 386 -5.08 21.41 20.17
CA LEU A 386 -3.81 21.10 20.81
C LEU A 386 -4.08 20.63 22.23
N LYS A 387 -3.23 19.77 22.74
CA LYS A 387 -3.31 19.30 24.14
C LYS A 387 -3.11 20.44 25.13
N SER A 388 -2.25 21.40 24.79
CA SER A 388 -2.10 22.66 25.52
C SER A 388 -1.96 23.82 24.54
N LYS A 389 -2.95 24.73 24.54
CA LYS A 389 -2.90 25.95 23.72
C LYS A 389 -1.82 26.93 24.20
N THR A 390 -1.47 26.90 25.49
CA THR A 390 -0.47 27.80 26.10
C THR A 390 0.96 27.41 25.72
N THR A 391 1.28 26.11 25.77
CA THR A 391 2.63 25.62 25.45
C THR A 391 2.77 25.17 24.01
N GLY A 392 1.65 25.14 23.27
CA GLY A 392 1.57 24.58 21.93
C GLY A 392 1.71 23.06 21.89
N TYR A 393 1.58 22.34 23.01
CA TYR A 393 1.81 20.88 23.05
C TYR A 393 0.81 20.13 22.13
N PRO A 394 1.30 19.36 21.12
CA PRO A 394 0.44 18.70 20.15
C PRO A 394 -0.25 17.45 20.72
N MET A 395 -1.23 16.94 19.98
CA MET A 395 -1.81 15.60 20.17
C MET A 395 -1.24 14.62 19.12
N MET A 396 -1.42 13.32 19.36
CA MET A 396 -1.06 12.23 18.45
C MET A 396 -2.25 11.83 17.56
N PRO A 397 -2.07 11.37 16.31
CA PRO A 397 -0.83 11.32 15.53
C PRO A 397 -0.20 12.70 15.29
N TYR A 398 1.11 12.77 15.22
CA TYR A 398 1.80 14.01 14.86
C TYR A 398 2.05 14.07 13.34
N LEU A 399 0.96 13.88 12.58
CA LEU A 399 0.94 13.79 11.12
C LEU A 399 -0.02 14.85 10.53
N ALA A 400 0.21 15.19 9.27
CA ALA A 400 -0.60 16.10 8.47
C ALA A 400 -2.04 15.59 8.30
N GLY A 401 -3.01 16.51 8.28
CA GLY A 401 -4.43 16.21 8.06
C GLY A 401 -4.91 16.52 6.64
N ASP A 402 -6.15 16.12 6.31
CA ASP A 402 -6.72 16.21 4.95
C ASP A 402 -6.86 17.62 4.36
N ASP A 403 -6.66 18.67 5.17
CA ASP A 403 -6.78 20.05 4.71
C ASP A 403 -5.76 20.93 5.45
N CYS A 404 -4.49 20.51 5.43
CA CYS A 404 -3.38 21.30 5.98
C CYS A 404 -2.66 22.14 4.92
N ALA A 405 -2.75 21.74 3.64
CA ALA A 405 -2.11 22.38 2.49
C ALA A 405 -3.09 23.02 1.49
N GLY A 406 -4.37 22.62 1.50
CA GLY A 406 -5.34 22.97 0.46
C GLY A 406 -6.05 24.31 0.64
N SER A 407 -6.87 24.44 1.68
CA SER A 407 -7.75 25.60 1.85
C SER A 407 -7.13 26.70 2.72
N GLY A 408 -7.49 27.96 2.45
CA GLY A 408 -7.20 29.07 3.38
C GLY A 408 -7.81 28.88 4.77
N GLN A 409 -8.82 28.00 4.91
CA GLN A 409 -9.49 27.70 6.18
C GLN A 409 -8.73 26.69 7.03
N LYS A 410 -7.93 25.81 6.41
CA LYS A 410 -7.18 24.71 7.05
C LYS A 410 -8.03 23.93 8.05
N SER A 411 -9.16 23.40 7.57
CA SER A 411 -10.21 22.78 8.38
C SER A 411 -9.78 21.48 9.08
N SER A 412 -8.71 20.84 8.59
CA SER A 412 -8.13 19.61 9.14
C SER A 412 -6.61 19.65 9.01
N LYS A 413 -5.95 20.34 9.94
CA LYS A 413 -4.49 20.51 9.95
C LYS A 413 -3.72 19.24 10.32
N TYR A 414 -4.33 18.40 11.16
CA TYR A 414 -3.70 17.22 11.73
C TYR A 414 -4.50 15.96 11.45
N LEU A 415 -3.81 14.84 11.27
CA LEU A 415 -4.44 13.53 11.18
C LEU A 415 -5.13 13.16 12.49
N THR A 416 -6.24 12.44 12.41
CA THR A 416 -6.85 11.75 13.54
C THR A 416 -6.82 10.25 13.28
N VAL A 417 -6.79 9.45 14.33
CA VAL A 417 -7.25 8.05 14.20
C VAL A 417 -8.70 8.02 13.72
N THR A 418 -9.18 6.88 13.24
CA THR A 418 -10.60 6.73 12.86
C THR A 418 -11.51 6.75 14.09
N ASP A 419 -12.83 6.92 13.89
CA ASP A 419 -13.78 6.87 15.00
C ASP A 419 -13.80 5.49 15.67
N THR A 420 -13.74 4.41 14.88
CA THR A 420 -13.61 3.04 15.40
C THR A 420 -12.31 2.84 16.17
N GLN A 421 -11.15 3.23 15.62
CA GLN A 421 -9.88 3.13 16.36
C GLN A 421 -9.93 3.90 17.69
N TYR A 422 -10.49 5.12 17.69
CA TYR A 422 -10.64 5.93 18.90
C TYR A 422 -11.55 5.24 19.95
N PHE A 423 -12.64 4.61 19.52
CA PHE A 423 -13.52 3.83 20.38
C PHE A 423 -12.80 2.64 21.02
N LEU A 424 -12.07 1.84 20.23
CA LEU A 424 -11.33 0.67 20.71
C LEU A 424 -10.26 1.07 21.73
N LEU A 425 -9.47 2.11 21.41
CA LEU A 425 -8.47 2.67 22.31
C LEU A 425 -9.09 3.21 23.61
N ARG A 426 -10.30 3.76 23.57
CA ARG A 426 -11.02 4.21 24.77
C ARG A 426 -11.45 3.03 25.65
N GLN A 427 -11.94 1.94 25.06
CA GLN A 427 -12.30 0.72 25.81
C GLN A 427 -11.06 0.12 26.50
N TRP A 428 -9.95 -0.01 25.75
CA TRP A 428 -8.65 -0.41 26.28
C TRP A 428 -8.20 0.49 27.44
N ALA A 429 -8.26 1.81 27.27
CA ALA A 429 -7.85 2.76 28.31
C ALA A 429 -8.66 2.64 29.60
N ASN A 430 -9.91 2.17 29.50
CA ASN A 430 -10.79 1.91 30.64
C ASN A 430 -10.60 0.51 31.26
N GLY A 431 -9.69 -0.32 30.73
CA GLY A 431 -9.50 -1.70 31.19
C GLY A 431 -10.57 -2.67 30.70
N LYS A 432 -11.33 -2.30 29.66
CA LYS A 432 -12.36 -3.14 29.03
C LYS A 432 -11.80 -3.75 27.76
N PHE A 433 -11.02 -4.82 27.88
CA PHE A 433 -10.40 -5.50 26.75
C PHE A 433 -9.98 -6.92 27.19
N GLU A 434 -9.84 -7.83 26.24
CA GLU A 434 -9.33 -9.17 26.48
C GLU A 434 -7.94 -9.37 25.87
N THR A 435 -7.23 -10.41 26.31
CA THR A 435 -5.84 -10.70 25.89
C THR A 435 -5.71 -12.07 25.23
N LYS A 436 -6.80 -12.63 24.72
CA LYS A 436 -6.77 -13.96 24.13
C LYS A 436 -5.97 -13.92 22.84
N LYS A 437 -4.97 -14.79 22.71
CA LYS A 437 -4.35 -15.09 21.44
C LYS A 437 -5.22 -16.14 20.75
N ASP A 438 -5.75 -15.84 19.58
CA ASP A 438 -6.38 -16.88 18.77
C ASP A 438 -5.31 -17.86 18.30
N GLY A 439 -5.58 -19.16 18.47
CA GLY A 439 -4.66 -20.27 18.19
C GLY A 439 -4.71 -20.78 16.74
N GLY A 440 -5.08 -19.94 15.77
CA GLY A 440 -5.16 -20.33 14.37
C GLY A 440 -3.81 -20.25 13.67
N THR A 441 -3.39 -21.33 12.99
CA THR A 441 -2.13 -21.38 12.22
C THR A 441 -2.32 -21.36 10.71
N SER A 442 -3.57 -21.22 10.22
CA SER A 442 -3.88 -21.21 8.78
C SER A 442 -4.43 -19.85 8.37
N ILE A 443 -3.82 -19.25 7.33
CA ILE A 443 -4.24 -17.96 6.79
C ILE A 443 -5.72 -18.03 6.37
N GLN A 444 -6.59 -17.30 7.07
CA GLN A 444 -7.99 -17.13 6.66
C GLN A 444 -8.08 -16.12 5.50
N PRO A 445 -9.07 -16.21 4.61
CA PRO A 445 -9.21 -15.26 3.50
C PRO A 445 -9.26 -13.79 3.95
N GLU A 446 -9.88 -13.54 5.09
CA GLU A 446 -9.98 -12.21 5.71
C GLU A 446 -8.61 -11.66 6.11
N GLU A 447 -7.66 -12.51 6.51
CA GLU A 447 -6.30 -12.10 6.85
C GLU A 447 -5.53 -11.59 5.61
N LEU A 448 -5.82 -12.12 4.42
CA LEU A 448 -5.29 -11.57 3.16
C LEU A 448 -5.81 -10.15 2.89
N THR A 449 -7.04 -9.85 3.34
CA THR A 449 -7.62 -8.51 3.22
C THR A 449 -6.87 -7.52 4.11
N ILE A 450 -6.59 -7.93 5.36
CA ILE A 450 -5.80 -7.15 6.31
C ILE A 450 -4.38 -6.95 5.78
N ALA A 451 -3.71 -8.02 5.34
CA ALA A 451 -2.35 -7.97 4.80
C ALA A 451 -2.21 -7.01 3.60
N SER A 452 -3.18 -7.04 2.69
CA SER A 452 -3.20 -6.12 1.54
C SER A 452 -3.41 -4.67 1.97
N LEU A 453 -4.41 -4.39 2.80
CA LEU A 453 -4.86 -3.03 3.10
C LEU A 453 -4.10 -2.33 4.24
N GLU A 454 -3.45 -3.07 5.14
CA GLU A 454 -2.63 -2.46 6.21
C GLU A 454 -1.33 -1.84 5.69
N ASN A 455 -0.87 -2.27 4.52
CA ASN A 455 0.29 -1.70 3.84
C ASN A 455 -0.07 -0.49 2.95
N GLY A 456 -1.31 -0.01 2.99
CA GLY A 456 -1.77 1.19 2.28
C GLY A 456 -1.98 2.39 3.21
N VAL A 457 -1.87 3.60 2.66
CA VAL A 457 -2.08 4.87 3.39
C VAL A 457 -3.56 5.13 3.65
N GLY A 458 -3.98 5.20 4.91
CA GLY A 458 -5.35 5.55 5.31
C GLY A 458 -5.58 7.05 5.57
N GLY A 459 -4.53 7.85 5.48
CA GLY A 459 -4.64 9.30 5.60
C GLY A 459 -3.31 9.96 6.00
N ALA A 460 -3.19 11.27 5.83
CA ALA A 460 -4.20 12.16 5.23
C ALA A 460 -4.40 11.92 3.72
N PHE A 461 -5.51 12.38 3.17
CA PHE A 461 -5.80 12.25 1.73
C PHE A 461 -5.60 13.58 1.00
N VAL A 462 -4.33 13.89 0.69
CA VAL A 462 -3.93 15.09 -0.08
C VAL A 462 -2.83 14.78 -1.11
N PRO A 463 -3.06 13.90 -2.11
CA PRO A 463 -4.23 13.04 -2.29
C PRO A 463 -4.14 11.72 -1.52
N GLY A 464 -2.98 11.35 -0.99
CA GLY A 464 -2.67 10.00 -0.49
C GLY A 464 -1.67 9.32 -1.44
N ILE A 465 -1.48 8.00 -1.31
CA ILE A 465 -0.54 7.24 -2.17
C ILE A 465 -1.26 6.24 -3.08
N GLU A 466 -1.90 5.21 -2.51
CA GLU A 466 -2.58 4.17 -3.29
C GLU A 466 -3.99 4.60 -3.72
N MET A 467 -4.69 5.29 -2.83
CA MET A 467 -6.10 5.68 -2.94
C MET A 467 -6.32 6.97 -2.13
N THR A 468 -7.42 7.67 -2.41
CA THR A 468 -7.79 8.91 -1.70
C THR A 468 -9.06 8.75 -0.86
N TRP A 469 -9.63 9.86 -0.40
CA TRP A 469 -10.85 9.96 0.41
C TRP A 469 -12.06 9.19 -0.14
N ILE A 470 -12.07 8.78 -1.41
CA ILE A 470 -13.15 7.98 -1.99
C ILE A 470 -13.37 6.65 -1.23
N CYS A 471 -12.35 6.13 -0.55
CA CYS A 471 -12.47 4.95 0.33
C CYS A 471 -13.39 5.17 1.54
N ARG A 472 -13.73 6.42 1.86
CA ARG A 472 -14.66 6.77 2.94
C ARG A 472 -16.13 6.70 2.52
N ASN A 473 -16.40 6.59 1.23
CA ASN A 473 -17.76 6.62 0.71
C ASN A 473 -18.36 5.20 0.69
N PRO A 474 -19.36 4.88 1.53
CA PRO A 474 -19.92 3.53 1.60
C PRO A 474 -20.55 3.07 0.28
N LYS A 475 -20.93 3.98 -0.62
CA LYS A 475 -21.56 3.63 -1.91
C LYS A 475 -20.62 2.88 -2.87
N ILE A 476 -19.30 2.99 -2.69
CA ILE A 476 -18.35 2.28 -3.55
C ILE A 476 -18.24 0.80 -3.22
N TYR A 477 -18.87 0.34 -2.12
CA TYR A 477 -18.73 -1.02 -1.62
C TYR A 477 -20.03 -1.83 -1.82
N SER A 478 -19.89 -3.07 -2.26
CA SER A 478 -21.00 -4.04 -2.36
C SER A 478 -21.17 -4.85 -1.06
N GLU A 479 -20.05 -5.11 -0.38
CA GLU A 479 -19.94 -5.63 0.98
C GLU A 479 -18.69 -5.01 1.63
N PRO A 480 -18.50 -5.09 2.98
CA PRO A 480 -17.28 -4.59 3.61
C PRO A 480 -16.01 -4.98 2.83
N PHE A 481 -15.18 -3.99 2.53
CA PHE A 481 -13.92 -4.12 1.76
C PHE A 481 -14.04 -4.55 0.29
N ARG A 482 -15.23 -4.88 -0.24
CA ARG A 482 -15.38 -5.28 -1.65
C ARG A 482 -15.98 -4.14 -2.47
N ILE A 483 -15.22 -3.70 -3.47
CA ILE A 483 -15.67 -2.67 -4.41
C ILE A 483 -16.93 -3.16 -5.14
N LYS A 484 -17.86 -2.25 -5.38
CA LYS A 484 -19.06 -2.47 -6.19
C LYS A 484 -18.69 -2.25 -7.65
N HIS A 485 -18.66 -3.32 -8.42
CA HIS A 485 -18.34 -3.25 -9.85
C HIS A 485 -19.54 -2.71 -10.62
N LYS A 486 -19.29 -1.88 -11.62
CA LYS A 486 -20.28 -1.58 -12.65
C LYS A 486 -20.34 -2.74 -13.64
N GLU A 487 -21.55 -3.21 -13.92
CA GLU A 487 -21.80 -4.33 -14.83
C GLU A 487 -21.81 -3.87 -16.30
N ASN A 488 -21.43 -4.76 -17.22
CA ASN A 488 -21.52 -4.56 -18.68
C ASN A 488 -20.82 -3.29 -19.21
N VAL A 489 -19.61 -3.02 -18.71
CA VAL A 489 -18.81 -1.86 -19.14
C VAL A 489 -18.15 -2.14 -20.50
N GLU A 490 -18.75 -1.68 -21.59
CA GLU A 490 -18.12 -1.72 -22.91
C GLU A 490 -17.05 -0.62 -23.03
N ASN A 491 -17.45 0.63 -22.85
CA ASN A 491 -16.58 1.81 -22.90
C ASN A 491 -16.51 2.51 -21.55
N LEU A 492 -15.32 2.99 -21.20
CA LEU A 492 -15.11 3.73 -19.96
C LEU A 492 -15.68 5.16 -20.04
N SER A 493 -16.35 5.58 -18.96
CA SER A 493 -17.00 6.87 -18.85
C SER A 493 -16.06 7.97 -18.35
N LEU A 494 -16.42 9.22 -18.68
CA LEU A 494 -15.76 10.45 -18.18
C LEU A 494 -16.41 10.98 -16.89
N ASP A 495 -17.43 10.29 -16.39
CA ASP A 495 -18.18 10.65 -15.20
C ASP A 495 -18.01 9.59 -14.10
N MET A 496 -18.79 9.69 -13.04
CA MET A 496 -18.84 8.68 -11.99
C MET A 496 -20.26 8.62 -11.43
N ASN A 497 -20.91 7.46 -11.60
CA ASN A 497 -22.20 7.17 -10.99
C ASN A 497 -22.05 6.04 -9.95
N LEU A 498 -21.89 6.41 -8.68
CA LEU A 498 -21.70 5.46 -7.59
C LEU A 498 -22.90 4.51 -7.38
N ASP A 499 -24.09 4.88 -7.84
CA ASP A 499 -25.26 4.02 -7.73
C ASP A 499 -25.19 2.84 -8.73
N GLU A 500 -24.41 2.94 -9.80
CA GLU A 500 -24.15 1.87 -10.77
C GLU A 500 -22.93 1.01 -10.40
N GLY A 501 -22.00 1.54 -9.59
CA GLY A 501 -20.72 0.91 -9.28
C GLY A 501 -19.55 1.61 -9.96
N LEU A 502 -18.35 1.08 -9.74
CA LEU A 502 -17.11 1.63 -10.27
C LEU A 502 -16.67 0.90 -11.55
N GLU A 503 -16.06 1.66 -12.45
CA GLU A 503 -15.37 1.18 -13.64
C GLU A 503 -13.85 1.13 -13.40
N PRO A 504 -13.09 0.35 -14.21
CA PRO A 504 -11.63 0.42 -14.20
C PRO A 504 -11.12 1.87 -14.26
N GLY A 505 -10.13 2.19 -13.41
CA GLY A 505 -9.54 3.52 -13.28
C GLY A 505 -10.29 4.48 -12.36
N ASP A 506 -11.46 4.12 -11.83
CA ASP A 506 -12.27 5.03 -11.02
C ASP A 506 -11.71 5.27 -9.62
N ILE A 507 -10.85 4.38 -9.09
CA ILE A 507 -10.26 4.56 -7.76
C ILE A 507 -9.05 5.50 -7.79
N THR A 508 -8.19 5.37 -8.80
CA THR A 508 -6.90 6.08 -8.87
C THR A 508 -6.96 7.38 -9.65
N LYS A 509 -8.05 7.68 -10.37
CA LYS A 509 -8.17 8.91 -11.17
C LYS A 509 -8.07 10.22 -10.40
N PHE A 510 -8.31 10.19 -9.09
CA PHE A 510 -8.15 11.34 -8.21
C PHE A 510 -6.69 11.66 -7.88
N MET A 511 -5.80 10.68 -7.99
CA MET A 511 -4.41 10.81 -7.56
C MET A 511 -3.64 11.77 -8.47
N ALA A 512 -2.45 12.17 -8.02
CA ALA A 512 -1.56 13.05 -8.76
C ALA A 512 -1.19 12.47 -10.14
N ILE A 513 -1.03 13.37 -11.11
CA ILE A 513 -0.53 13.05 -12.45
C ILE A 513 0.61 14.01 -12.85
N PRO A 514 1.83 13.50 -13.08
CA PRO A 514 2.26 12.13 -12.76
C PRO A 514 2.40 11.93 -11.23
N TRP A 515 2.32 10.68 -10.76
CA TRP A 515 2.42 10.39 -9.32
C TRP A 515 3.73 10.85 -8.67
N GLN A 516 4.83 10.94 -9.43
CA GLN A 516 6.15 11.35 -8.93
C GLN A 516 6.18 12.79 -8.39
N GLY A 517 5.36 13.71 -8.92
CA GLY A 517 5.29 15.09 -8.44
C GLY A 517 4.77 15.16 -7.00
N ASP A 518 3.68 14.46 -6.71
CA ASP A 518 3.17 14.32 -5.34
C ASP A 518 4.14 13.57 -4.45
N PHE A 519 4.69 12.46 -4.96
CA PHE A 519 5.62 11.65 -4.20
C PHE A 519 6.85 12.44 -3.75
N ASN A 520 7.40 13.32 -4.60
CA ASN A 520 8.54 14.17 -4.21
C ASN A 520 8.19 15.13 -3.07
N LEU A 521 6.97 15.68 -3.08
CA LEU A 521 6.50 16.65 -2.09
C LEU A 521 5.95 16.02 -0.81
N CYS A 522 5.67 14.71 -0.81
CA CYS A 522 5.25 13.91 0.35
C CYS A 522 6.36 13.78 1.42
N SER A 523 6.68 14.88 2.09
CA SER A 523 7.71 14.93 3.14
C SER A 523 7.15 15.52 4.43
N ILE A 524 7.36 16.81 4.61
CA ILE A 524 6.90 17.59 5.75
C ILE A 524 5.88 18.62 5.28
N GLN A 525 4.97 18.98 6.18
CA GLN A 525 4.06 20.08 6.00
C GLN A 525 4.29 21.14 7.08
N PRO A 526 4.81 22.32 6.72
CA PRO A 526 4.77 23.48 7.58
C PRO A 526 3.32 23.96 7.75
N ILE A 527 2.86 23.96 9.00
CA ILE A 527 1.63 24.60 9.49
C ILE A 527 2.00 25.57 10.63
N ASP A 528 1.29 25.57 11.76
CA ASP A 528 1.77 26.22 13.00
C ASP A 528 3.00 25.52 13.62
N ARG A 529 3.47 24.45 12.98
CA ARG A 529 4.62 23.59 13.32
C ARG A 529 4.95 22.70 12.12
N ILE A 530 5.97 21.85 12.25
CA ILE A 530 6.29 20.84 11.24
C ILE A 530 5.60 19.52 11.63
N VAL A 531 4.82 18.97 10.70
CA VAL A 531 4.25 17.61 10.75
C VAL A 531 4.66 16.84 9.50
N TRP A 532 4.51 15.52 9.51
CA TRP A 532 4.84 14.65 8.37
C TRP A 532 3.60 14.15 7.64
N TRP A 533 3.75 13.84 6.34
CA TRP A 533 2.71 13.22 5.53
C TRP A 533 2.61 11.71 5.76
N TRP A 534 3.32 10.89 4.97
CA TRP A 534 3.22 9.42 5.01
C TRP A 534 4.59 8.74 5.17
N PRO A 535 5.25 8.85 6.35
CA PRO A 535 6.61 8.33 6.55
C PRO A 535 6.78 6.82 6.38
N ALA A 536 5.73 6.06 6.65
CA ALA A 536 5.72 4.60 6.49
C ALA A 536 5.70 4.17 5.01
N GLN A 537 5.36 5.08 4.10
CA GLN A 537 5.33 4.80 2.66
C GLN A 537 6.51 5.48 1.94
N ARG A 538 6.83 6.70 2.37
CA ARG A 538 7.95 7.51 1.93
C ARG A 538 8.70 8.07 3.15
N PRO A 539 9.80 7.44 3.59
CA PRO A 539 10.49 7.83 4.80
C PRO A 539 11.16 9.20 4.64
N LEU A 540 11.46 9.86 5.76
CA LEU A 540 12.21 11.12 5.74
C LEU A 540 13.59 10.96 6.36
N PHE A 541 13.64 10.23 7.47
CA PHE A 541 14.85 9.99 8.23
C PHE A 541 14.94 8.51 8.56
N VAL A 542 16.10 7.92 8.32
CA VAL A 542 16.34 6.48 8.37
C VAL A 542 17.66 6.20 9.06
N TYR A 543 17.94 4.94 9.39
CA TYR A 543 19.19 4.55 10.02
C TYR A 543 20.11 3.91 8.99
N LYS A 544 21.38 4.29 9.00
CA LYS A 544 22.36 3.67 8.12
C LYS A 544 22.57 2.21 8.50
N ASP A 545 22.73 1.37 7.48
CA ASP A 545 23.15 -0.02 7.65
C ASP A 545 24.52 -0.09 8.39
N PRO A 546 24.59 -0.79 9.54
CA PRO A 546 25.85 -0.98 10.27
C PRO A 546 26.77 -2.03 9.63
N ARG A 547 26.29 -2.90 8.72
CA ARG A 547 27.09 -3.98 8.09
C ARG A 547 28.32 -3.46 7.35
N PRO A 548 28.23 -2.44 6.47
CA PRO A 548 29.39 -1.99 5.71
C PRO A 548 30.29 -1.00 6.48
N THR A 549 29.98 -0.59 7.71
CA THR A 549 30.92 0.21 8.52
C THR A 549 32.07 -0.68 8.99
N LEU A 550 33.12 -0.77 8.17
CA LEU A 550 34.47 -1.11 8.62
C LEU A 550 34.83 -0.09 9.69
N VAL A 551 34.59 -0.42 10.96
CA VAL A 551 35.16 0.33 12.07
C VAL A 551 36.63 -0.05 12.07
N PRO A 552 37.58 0.85 11.73
CA PRO A 552 38.99 0.50 11.84
C PRO A 552 39.23 -0.01 13.26
N ALA A 553 39.96 -1.12 13.42
CA ALA A 553 40.21 -1.77 14.71
C ALA A 553 40.79 -0.84 15.81
N ASN A 554 41.20 0.38 15.43
CA ASN A 554 41.75 1.42 16.30
C ASN A 554 40.89 2.70 16.41
N SER A 555 39.64 2.72 15.92
CA SER A 555 38.77 3.89 16.09
C SER A 555 38.07 3.85 17.44
N ASN A 556 38.28 4.87 18.27
CA ASN A 556 37.62 5.04 19.57
C ASN A 556 36.16 5.52 19.42
N ILE A 557 35.49 5.23 18.31
CA ILE A 557 34.09 5.61 18.11
C ILE A 557 33.25 4.57 18.85
N PRO A 558 32.51 4.93 19.92
CA PRO A 558 31.67 3.98 20.62
C PRO A 558 30.66 3.38 19.64
N SER A 559 30.42 2.07 19.71
CA SER A 559 29.39 1.40 18.90
C SER A 559 28.03 2.11 19.02
N GLU A 560 27.71 2.66 20.18
CA GLU A 560 26.55 3.54 20.45
C GLU A 560 26.39 4.77 19.53
N VAL A 561 27.48 5.29 18.97
CA VAL A 561 27.47 6.44 18.04
C VAL A 561 27.13 6.01 16.62
N ILE A 562 27.58 4.82 16.20
CA ILE A 562 27.22 4.20 14.91
C ILE A 562 25.78 3.66 14.96
N LYS A 563 25.39 3.03 16.09
CA LYS A 563 24.05 2.46 16.38
C LYS A 563 22.88 3.47 16.27
N LYS A 564 23.14 4.79 16.29
CA LYS A 564 22.12 5.84 16.42
C LYS A 564 22.22 6.94 15.38
N GLN A 565 23.04 6.78 14.35
CA GLN A 565 23.14 7.82 13.32
C GLN A 565 21.96 7.73 12.36
N GLN A 566 20.88 8.42 12.74
CA GLN A 566 19.79 8.72 11.84
C GLN A 566 20.27 9.72 10.77
N VAL A 567 19.97 9.45 9.50
CA VAL A 567 20.32 10.27 8.33
C VAL A 567 19.06 10.62 7.55
N ALA A 568 19.14 11.66 6.71
CA ALA A 568 18.07 11.95 5.78
C ALA A 568 18.04 10.86 4.70
N TRP A 569 16.85 10.36 4.38
CA TRP A 569 16.67 9.33 3.35
C TRP A 569 16.84 9.88 1.93
N ILE A 570 16.56 11.18 1.76
CA ILE A 570 16.87 11.93 0.54
C ILE A 570 17.93 12.95 0.91
N GLY A 571 18.92 13.11 0.03
CA GLY A 571 20.05 14.01 0.18
C GLY A 571 19.63 15.42 0.58
N SER A 572 20.41 15.99 1.49
CA SER A 572 20.25 17.30 2.08
C SER A 572 21.43 18.23 1.72
N SER A 573 21.36 19.50 2.07
CA SER A 573 22.51 20.40 1.87
C SER A 573 23.77 19.98 2.64
N TYR A 574 23.66 19.09 3.63
CA TYR A 574 24.77 18.63 4.47
C TYR A 574 25.58 17.48 3.84
N ASP A 575 24.98 16.71 2.94
CA ASP A 575 25.57 15.50 2.34
C ASP A 575 25.82 15.64 0.84
N GLN A 576 25.79 16.87 0.28
CA GLN A 576 26.05 17.16 -1.14
C GLN A 576 27.37 16.64 -1.70
N LYS A 577 28.32 16.27 -0.83
CA LYS A 577 29.62 15.70 -1.20
C LYS A 577 29.73 14.21 -0.96
N ALA A 578 28.67 13.59 -0.44
CA ALA A 578 28.63 12.17 -0.21
C ALA A 578 28.52 11.47 -1.57
N ASP A 579 29.22 10.35 -1.72
CA ASP A 579 29.21 9.58 -2.97
C ASP A 579 27.81 9.04 -3.30
N ASP A 580 26.93 8.96 -2.28
CA ASP A 580 25.53 8.52 -2.31
C ASP A 580 24.49 9.65 -2.32
N TYR A 581 24.91 10.87 -2.62
CA TYR A 581 23.98 12.00 -2.69
C TYR A 581 22.93 11.83 -3.80
N LEU A 582 21.67 11.67 -3.38
CA LEU A 582 20.50 11.67 -4.25
C LEU A 582 19.46 12.66 -3.71
N ALA A 583 19.19 13.73 -4.46
CA ALA A 583 18.17 14.71 -4.14
C ALA A 583 17.34 15.04 -5.38
N PHE A 584 16.13 15.57 -5.15
CA PHE A 584 15.16 15.87 -6.20
C PHE A 584 14.69 17.32 -6.07
N PRO A 585 15.56 18.30 -6.38
CA PRO A 585 15.22 19.72 -6.28
C PRO A 585 14.11 20.14 -7.27
N ASP A 586 13.94 19.36 -8.34
CA ASP A 586 12.87 19.45 -9.33
C ASP A 586 12.11 18.10 -9.38
N ASP A 587 10.79 18.17 -9.51
CA ASP A 587 9.90 17.01 -9.64
C ASP A 587 10.18 16.20 -10.91
N ILE A 588 10.72 16.82 -11.98
CA ILE A 588 11.16 16.10 -13.19
C ILE A 588 12.27 15.09 -12.85
N GLU A 589 13.17 15.40 -11.93
CA GLU A 589 14.20 14.44 -11.52
C GLU A 589 13.59 13.23 -10.80
N MET A 590 12.48 13.40 -10.08
CA MET A 590 11.78 12.29 -9.46
C MET A 590 11.16 11.37 -10.51
N VAL A 591 10.65 11.90 -11.62
CA VAL A 591 10.17 11.10 -12.76
C VAL A 591 11.26 10.17 -13.31
N ASP A 592 12.50 10.65 -13.38
CA ASP A 592 13.63 9.89 -13.93
C ASP A 592 14.29 8.96 -12.90
N LYS A 593 14.41 9.38 -11.63
CA LYS A 593 15.31 8.74 -10.66
C LYS A 593 14.60 8.14 -9.44
N TRP A 594 13.27 8.13 -9.36
CA TRP A 594 12.52 7.53 -8.24
C TRP A 594 13.01 6.12 -7.90
N TYR A 595 13.26 5.30 -8.93
CA TYR A 595 13.67 3.91 -8.75
C TYR A 595 15.03 3.80 -8.07
N LYS A 596 15.83 4.87 -7.93
CA LYS A 596 17.15 4.84 -7.29
C LYS A 596 17.09 4.93 -5.76
N LEU A 597 15.96 5.36 -5.19
CA LEU A 597 15.77 5.49 -3.74
C LEU A 597 15.96 4.16 -2.98
N GLY A 598 16.57 4.21 -1.79
CA GLY A 598 16.83 3.04 -0.96
C GLY A 598 15.59 2.49 -0.26
N PHE A 599 15.54 1.17 -0.03
CA PHE A 599 14.50 0.55 0.80
C PHE A 599 14.94 0.51 2.26
N VAL A 600 13.96 0.56 3.17
CA VAL A 600 14.12 0.47 4.61
C VAL A 600 13.40 -0.79 5.09
N PHE A 601 14.15 -1.71 5.69
CA PHE A 601 13.60 -2.97 6.19
C PHE A 601 14.38 -3.46 7.39
N ASP A 602 13.77 -4.36 8.16
CA ASP A 602 14.37 -4.99 9.32
C ASP A 602 15.43 -6.01 8.86
N ILE A 603 16.70 -5.71 9.14
CA ILE A 603 17.82 -6.63 8.87
C ILE A 603 18.04 -7.65 10.00
N GLY A 604 17.20 -7.63 11.04
CA GLY A 604 17.31 -8.49 12.21
C GLY A 604 18.48 -8.15 13.12
N PRO A 605 18.70 -8.95 14.20
CA PRO A 605 19.76 -8.69 15.15
C PRO A 605 21.16 -8.89 14.54
N GLN A 606 22.03 -7.91 14.77
CA GLN A 606 23.42 -7.91 14.28
C GLN A 606 24.41 -8.13 15.42
N CYS A 607 25.44 -8.91 15.16
CA CYS A 607 26.55 -9.22 16.06
C CYS A 607 27.84 -8.67 15.46
N PHE A 608 28.67 -8.04 16.29
CA PHE A 608 30.00 -7.60 15.88
C PHE A 608 30.98 -8.77 15.94
N GLU A 609 31.73 -9.01 14.87
CA GLU A 609 32.80 -9.99 14.81
C GLU A 609 34.16 -9.29 15.03
N PRO A 610 34.80 -9.45 16.22
CA PRO A 610 35.98 -8.67 16.58
C PRO A 610 37.22 -8.95 15.73
N GLU A 611 37.29 -10.12 15.11
CA GLU A 611 38.44 -10.54 14.30
C GLU A 611 38.44 -9.92 12.90
N THR A 612 37.27 -9.72 12.32
CA THR A 612 37.07 -9.15 10.98
C THR A 612 36.70 -7.66 11.04
N GLY A 613 36.18 -7.19 12.18
CA GLY A 613 35.65 -5.84 12.32
C GLY A 613 34.30 -5.65 11.64
N GLU A 614 33.63 -6.74 11.28
CA GLU A 614 32.36 -6.75 10.53
C GLU A 614 31.15 -6.93 11.45
N HIS A 615 29.99 -6.45 11.00
CA HIS A 615 28.70 -6.79 11.61
C HIS A 615 28.04 -7.91 10.79
N ILE A 616 27.77 -9.04 11.45
CA ILE A 616 27.15 -10.23 10.85
C ILE A 616 25.81 -10.55 11.53
N PRO A 617 24.88 -11.26 10.87
CA PRO A 617 23.66 -11.76 11.53
C PRO A 617 24.01 -12.60 12.77
N CYS A 618 23.36 -12.33 13.90
CA CYS A 618 23.66 -13.05 15.14
C CYS A 618 23.31 -14.55 15.07
N PRO A 619 24.25 -15.47 15.39
CA PRO A 619 23.95 -16.90 15.52
C PRO A 619 22.93 -17.18 16.64
N PRO A 620 22.08 -18.22 16.52
CA PRO A 620 21.05 -18.56 17.50
C PRO A 620 21.56 -18.72 18.95
N ASP A 621 22.75 -19.29 19.13
CA ASP A 621 23.34 -19.67 20.45
C ASP A 621 24.53 -18.79 20.87
N SER A 622 24.50 -17.50 20.54
CA SER A 622 25.59 -16.55 20.81
C SER A 622 25.56 -15.99 22.25
N GLY A 623 25.85 -16.83 23.25
CA GLY A 623 25.87 -16.45 24.68
C GLY A 623 26.93 -15.41 25.09
N ASN A 624 27.86 -15.04 24.21
CA ASN A 624 28.98 -14.12 24.48
C ASN A 624 29.08 -12.92 23.53
N TYR A 625 28.13 -12.72 22.62
CA TYR A 625 28.13 -11.55 21.72
C TYR A 625 27.19 -10.47 22.27
N GLU A 626 27.59 -9.20 22.18
CA GLU A 626 26.70 -8.06 22.45
C GLU A 626 25.62 -8.06 21.36
N LYS A 627 24.45 -8.65 21.67
CA LYS A 627 23.30 -8.65 20.77
C LYS A 627 22.83 -7.21 20.57
N ILE A 628 22.72 -6.79 19.31
CA ILE A 628 22.11 -5.51 18.97
C ILE A 628 20.78 -5.81 18.28
N GLU A 629 19.68 -5.45 18.93
CA GLU A 629 18.32 -5.82 18.50
C GLU A 629 17.78 -4.91 17.37
N ASN A 630 17.18 -5.56 16.37
CA ASN A 630 16.30 -5.06 15.29
C ASN A 630 16.63 -3.67 14.70
N TYR A 631 17.27 -3.68 13.52
CA TYR A 631 17.55 -2.46 12.77
C TYR A 631 16.63 -2.35 11.56
N TYR A 632 15.96 -1.21 11.43
CA TYR A 632 15.50 -0.75 10.12
C TYR A 632 16.64 -0.01 9.44
N ALA A 633 17.36 -0.69 8.56
CA ALA A 633 18.47 -0.09 7.84
C ALA A 633 17.99 0.39 6.47
N GLU A 634 18.37 1.61 6.11
CA GLU A 634 18.43 2.02 4.72
C GLU A 634 19.51 1.20 4.03
N VAL A 635 19.11 0.48 2.99
CA VAL A 635 20.05 -0.04 2.02
C VAL A 635 20.26 1.01 0.96
N GLN A 636 21.33 1.79 1.11
CA GLN A 636 22.24 2.13 0.03
C GLN A 636 23.52 2.82 0.54
N ARG A 637 24.65 2.32 0.07
CA ARG A 637 25.84 3.13 -0.21
C ARG A 637 25.92 3.23 -1.73
N TRP A 638 26.26 4.40 -2.26
CA TRP A 638 26.76 4.50 -3.61
C TRP A 638 28.28 4.42 -3.57
N THR A 639 28.80 3.66 -4.52
CA THR A 639 30.17 3.82 -5.00
C THR A 639 30.10 3.85 -6.52
N ASP A 640 30.80 4.84 -7.08
CA ASP A 640 31.19 5.00 -8.49
C ASP A 640 30.20 5.69 -9.45
N LEU A 641 30.30 7.02 -9.49
CA LEU A 641 30.47 7.72 -10.77
C LEU A 641 31.76 8.55 -10.72
N PRO A 642 32.63 8.47 -11.73
CA PRO A 642 33.84 9.28 -11.78
C PRO A 642 33.43 10.75 -11.93
N TYR A 643 33.99 11.59 -11.06
CA TYR A 643 33.96 13.05 -11.20
C TYR A 643 34.27 13.44 -12.66
N GLY A 644 33.30 14.09 -13.32
CA GLY A 644 33.48 14.80 -14.58
C GLY A 644 33.62 16.29 -14.32
#